data_AF-A0A926YGL9-F1
#
_entry.id   AF-A0A926YGL9-F1
#
_cell.length_a   1.000
_cell.length_b   1.000
_cell.length_c   1.000
_cell.angle_alpha   90.00
_cell.angle_beta   90.00
_cell.angle_gamma   90.00
#
_symmetry.space_group_name_H-M   'P 1'
#
loop_
_entity.id
_entity.type
_entity.pdbx_description
1 polymer ?
#
loop_
_entity_poly.entity_id
_entity_poly.type
_entity_poly.pdbx_seq_one_letter_code
_entity_poly.pdbx_strand_id
1 'polypeptide(L)'
;MSSPKTFNLLEATIAEINQALEFGALTSEGLVQLYVNRIATYDFNAPVGEGAQPLNSILALNENALAIAQTLDLERRQGIIKSPLHGIPVLLKDNIDTADQPTTAGSVALEGSVPLDDAFITANLRNAGAVILGKASLTEYANYLANGMPAGYSSLNGYTFNPYNPTLSTTVPDGRPALSPGGSSAGSAAAVSANLVTVAIGSETNGSILSPGNQNAVVGIKPTVGLVSRDGIIPIAASQDTAGPFGRTVADAAALLGLMTGVDPNDAATSTSDGKFFTDYTQFLDAKALQGSRIGVPKTVFWDGLTDEQRAIVEQAIAVMEAQGATIVYEDIPTAQELATAPNTTVLDYEFKRDLNAYLSSLGPDAPVKTLADVIAFNEANPEVALKYGQARALSAESKDLSPDSADTAAYLAARATDLRLTKDALDAYLSTYALDAVLFPTTRGANIGARAGYPSVILPGGYLANSTPTIADDIPFGISFLGTAYSEPTLIGLAYAYEQVSQVRVAPASTPALPGESFQYLTDVLVTGTDGDDFIDAATVTGFDGNSDVVYALAGNDLIDTNQSVSGGSQVYGGEGDDVFIVGKLDRVSGGEGNDILDASYGRGSNDISGDDGDDVFYLGKNDTLFGGAGDDQFYVRFGGDNLITGGEGADQFWIANAELPASANTIADFEISTDVIGIAGLGIDFSALTQTLSDSGLVLSALGSDLAILQGITGPLSANSFAFG
;
A
#
# COMPACT_ATOMS: atom_id res chain seq x y z
N MET A 1 26.52 -8.16 21.19
CA MET A 1 26.43 -6.97 20.33
C MET A 1 26.31 -7.44 18.89
N SER A 2 25.08 -7.61 18.39
CA SER A 2 24.84 -7.63 16.95
C SER A 2 25.39 -6.35 16.31
N SER A 3 25.77 -6.45 15.04
CA SER A 3 26.01 -5.24 14.25
C SER A 3 24.68 -4.50 14.05
N PRO A 4 24.65 -3.15 14.11
CA PRO A 4 23.45 -2.38 13.82
C PRO A 4 22.93 -2.73 12.41
N LYS A 5 21.60 -2.89 12.28
CA LYS A 5 20.95 -3.00 10.98
C LYS A 5 20.66 -1.62 10.43
N THR A 6 20.63 -1.52 9.11
CA THR A 6 20.24 -0.30 8.41
C THR A 6 18.90 -0.54 7.74
N PHE A 7 17.89 0.25 8.07
CA PHE A 7 16.69 0.37 7.26
C PHE A 7 16.96 1.35 6.12
N ASN A 8 16.54 1.00 4.91
CA ASN A 8 16.57 1.90 3.75
C ASN A 8 15.21 1.82 3.08
N LEU A 9 14.45 2.91 3.03
CA LEU A 9 13.13 2.93 2.39
C LEU A 9 13.19 2.57 0.91
N LEU A 10 14.23 3.04 0.20
CA LEU A 10 14.45 2.69 -1.20
C LEU A 10 14.66 1.19 -1.34
N GLU A 11 13.82 0.57 -2.17
CA GLU A 11 13.80 -0.86 -2.43
C GLU A 11 13.51 -1.72 -1.18
N ALA A 12 13.05 -1.14 -0.06
CA ALA A 12 12.58 -1.91 1.08
C ALA A 12 11.47 -2.88 0.68
N THR A 13 11.63 -4.13 1.08
CA THR A 13 10.61 -5.18 0.96
C THR A 13 9.62 -5.10 2.13
N ILE A 14 8.46 -5.75 1.97
CA ILE A 14 7.48 -5.92 3.06
C ILE A 14 8.13 -6.59 4.29
N ALA A 15 9.05 -7.53 4.07
CA ALA A 15 9.76 -8.21 5.15
C ALA A 15 10.69 -7.27 5.95
N GLU A 16 11.45 -6.42 5.26
CA GLU A 16 12.34 -5.44 5.90
C GLU A 16 11.57 -4.33 6.62
N ILE A 17 10.44 -3.90 6.05
CA ILE A 17 9.51 -2.97 6.71
C ILE A 17 8.94 -3.60 7.98
N ASN A 18 8.39 -4.82 7.90
CA ASN A 18 7.86 -5.49 9.07
C ASN A 18 8.91 -5.69 10.16
N GLN A 19 10.15 -6.00 9.78
CA GLN A 19 11.25 -6.08 10.74
C GLN A 19 11.49 -4.74 11.43
N ALA A 20 11.54 -3.62 10.69
CA ALA A 20 11.71 -2.31 11.32
C ALA A 20 10.52 -1.92 12.22
N LEU A 21 9.30 -2.28 11.84
CA LEU A 21 8.09 -2.09 12.66
C LEU A 21 8.11 -2.95 13.94
N GLU A 22 8.52 -4.21 13.83
CA GLU A 22 8.64 -5.16 14.96
C GLU A 22 9.65 -4.67 16.00
N PHE A 23 10.78 -4.13 15.55
CA PHE A 23 11.80 -3.56 16.44
C PHE A 23 11.52 -2.12 16.85
N GLY A 24 10.35 -1.55 16.56
CA GLY A 24 9.98 -0.18 16.92
C GLY A 24 10.86 0.92 16.27
N ALA A 25 11.74 0.53 15.33
CA ALA A 25 12.61 1.44 14.60
C ALA A 25 11.84 2.28 13.57
N LEU A 26 10.66 1.80 13.19
CA LEU A 26 9.73 2.44 12.29
C LEU A 26 8.32 2.29 12.88
N THR A 27 7.46 3.27 12.64
CA THR A 27 6.01 3.15 12.86
C THR A 27 5.31 3.18 11.50
N SER A 28 4.07 2.68 11.45
CA SER A 28 3.23 2.73 10.25
C SER A 28 2.97 4.17 9.83
N GLU A 29 2.70 5.06 10.79
CA GLU A 29 2.60 6.50 10.56
C GLU A 29 3.89 7.06 9.95
N GLY A 30 5.05 6.72 10.53
CA GLY A 30 6.35 7.14 10.03
C GLY A 30 6.59 6.66 8.59
N LEU A 31 6.23 5.42 8.28
CA LEU A 31 6.31 4.86 6.93
C LEU A 31 5.40 5.61 5.94
N VAL A 32 4.15 5.87 6.31
CA VAL A 32 3.23 6.66 5.49
C VAL A 32 3.78 8.06 5.25
N GLN A 33 4.30 8.72 6.29
CA GLN A 33 4.88 10.06 6.17
C GLN A 33 6.09 10.08 5.24
N LEU A 34 6.96 9.06 5.30
CA LEU A 34 8.08 8.91 4.38
C LEU A 34 7.61 8.82 2.92
N TYR A 35 6.58 8.02 2.63
CA TYR A 35 6.03 7.93 1.27
C TYR A 35 5.31 9.20 0.82
N VAL A 36 4.54 9.86 1.70
CA VAL A 36 3.90 11.15 1.41
C VAL A 36 4.94 12.21 1.04
N ASN A 37 6.09 12.24 1.74
CA ASN A 37 7.19 13.15 1.42
C ASN A 37 7.76 12.86 0.01
N ARG A 38 7.90 11.59 -0.37
CA ARG A 38 8.34 11.20 -1.72
C ARG A 38 7.34 11.59 -2.79
N ILE A 39 6.05 11.34 -2.56
CA ILE A 39 4.95 11.70 -3.47
C ILE A 39 4.95 13.22 -3.69
N ALA A 40 5.01 13.99 -2.62
CA ALA A 40 5.10 15.45 -2.72
C ALA A 40 6.33 15.90 -3.52
N THR A 41 7.47 15.24 -3.36
CA THR A 41 8.74 15.64 -4.00
C THR A 41 8.84 15.24 -5.47
N TYR A 42 8.39 14.04 -5.83
CA TYR A 42 8.64 13.43 -7.14
C TYR A 42 7.40 13.22 -8.00
N ASP A 43 6.22 13.13 -7.38
CA ASP A 43 4.96 12.89 -8.11
C ASP A 43 4.19 14.17 -8.41
N PHE A 44 4.02 15.03 -7.40
CA PHE A 44 3.35 16.31 -7.53
C PHE A 44 4.31 17.42 -7.97
N ASN A 45 5.58 17.30 -7.59
CA ASN A 45 6.67 18.11 -8.11
C ASN A 45 7.54 17.29 -9.06
N ALA A 46 8.43 17.94 -9.79
CA ALA A 46 9.28 17.26 -10.76
C ALA A 46 10.42 16.47 -10.06
N PRO A 47 10.69 15.21 -10.49
CA PRO A 47 11.83 14.44 -10.05
C PRO A 47 13.15 15.03 -10.56
N VAL A 48 14.27 14.43 -10.15
CA VAL A 48 15.60 14.93 -10.50
C VAL A 48 15.89 14.66 -11.98
N GLY A 49 16.28 15.70 -12.72
CA GLY A 49 16.67 15.59 -14.12
C GLY A 49 16.31 16.84 -14.93
N GLU A 50 17.13 17.21 -15.91
CA GLU A 50 16.83 18.34 -16.77
C GLU A 50 15.58 18.05 -17.62
N GLY A 51 14.58 18.93 -17.55
CA GLY A 51 13.32 18.77 -18.29
C GLY A 51 12.38 17.70 -17.74
N ALA A 52 12.69 17.12 -16.57
CA ALA A 52 11.80 16.19 -15.88
C ALA A 52 10.45 16.86 -15.55
N GLN A 53 9.38 16.12 -15.73
CA GLN A 53 8.02 16.48 -15.36
C GLN A 53 7.60 15.72 -14.10
N PRO A 54 6.66 16.24 -13.28
CA PRO A 54 6.06 15.48 -12.20
C PRO A 54 5.58 14.10 -12.67
N LEU A 55 5.84 13.06 -11.87
CA LEU A 55 5.49 11.69 -12.29
C LEU A 55 3.99 11.51 -12.47
N ASN A 56 3.18 12.22 -11.68
CA ASN A 56 1.73 12.25 -11.82
C ASN A 56 1.13 10.84 -11.88
N SER A 57 1.64 9.97 -11.00
CA SER A 57 1.25 8.57 -10.84
C SER A 57 0.18 8.42 -9.77
N ILE A 58 0.04 9.39 -8.87
CA ILE A 58 -0.99 9.45 -7.84
C ILE A 58 -2.10 10.40 -8.29
N LEU A 59 -3.33 9.91 -8.38
CA LEU A 59 -4.49 10.74 -8.68
C LEU A 59 -4.97 11.48 -7.43
N ALA A 60 -5.06 10.79 -6.29
CA ALA A 60 -5.51 11.35 -5.02
C ALA A 60 -4.89 10.58 -3.84
N LEU A 61 -4.47 11.30 -2.80
CA LEU A 61 -4.09 10.71 -1.52
C LEU A 61 -5.33 10.49 -0.64
N ASN A 62 -5.31 9.47 0.22
CA ASN A 62 -6.31 9.33 1.27
C ASN A 62 -5.97 10.29 2.41
N GLU A 63 -6.84 11.25 2.66
CA GLU A 63 -6.68 12.26 3.72
C GLU A 63 -6.59 11.62 5.12
N ASN A 64 -7.17 10.43 5.29
CA ASN A 64 -7.16 9.69 6.55
C ASN A 64 -5.97 8.72 6.69
N ALA A 65 -5.08 8.61 5.70
CA ALA A 65 -4.01 7.60 5.69
C ALA A 65 -3.13 7.63 6.94
N LEU A 66 -2.75 8.83 7.42
CA LEU A 66 -1.92 8.99 8.62
C LEU A 66 -2.68 8.57 9.90
N ALA A 67 -3.94 9.00 10.06
CA ALA A 67 -4.75 8.63 11.22
C ALA A 67 -5.04 7.11 11.27
N ILE A 68 -5.28 6.49 10.11
CA ILE A 68 -5.41 5.03 10.00
C ILE A 68 -4.11 4.35 10.40
N ALA A 69 -2.96 4.85 9.95
CA ALA A 69 -1.66 4.29 10.29
C ALA A 69 -1.37 4.39 11.80
N GLN A 70 -1.68 5.52 12.44
CA GLN A 70 -1.60 5.69 13.90
C GLN A 70 -2.46 4.67 14.65
N THR A 71 -3.67 4.39 14.15
CA THR A 71 -4.57 3.37 14.73
C THR A 71 -3.95 1.97 14.61
N LEU A 72 -3.34 1.64 13.47
CA LEU A 72 -2.66 0.36 13.27
C LEU A 72 -1.39 0.23 14.12
N ASP A 73 -0.72 1.34 14.43
CA ASP A 73 0.39 1.37 15.38
C ASP A 73 -0.07 1.15 16.84
N LEU A 74 -1.26 1.65 17.22
CA LEU A 74 -1.91 1.31 18.49
C LEU A 74 -2.27 -0.18 18.56
N GLU A 75 -2.88 -0.74 17.51
CA GLU A 75 -3.17 -2.17 17.44
C GLU A 75 -1.89 -3.01 17.56
N ARG A 76 -0.80 -2.61 16.88
CA ARG A 76 0.49 -3.31 16.95
C ARG A 76 1.09 -3.29 18.35
N ARG A 77 0.97 -2.16 19.07
CA ARG A 77 1.38 -2.05 20.49
C ARG A 77 0.65 -3.04 21.39
N GLN A 78 -0.64 -3.22 21.13
CA GLN A 78 -1.50 -4.17 21.85
C GLN A 78 -1.29 -5.63 21.42
N GLY A 79 -0.27 -5.94 20.61
CA GLY A 79 0.00 -7.27 20.08
C GLY A 79 -0.97 -7.72 18.97
N ILE A 80 -1.82 -6.82 18.46
CA ILE A 80 -2.80 -7.10 17.41
C ILE A 80 -2.16 -6.83 16.05
N ILE A 81 -1.62 -7.88 15.42
CA ILE A 81 -1.07 -7.83 14.06
C ILE A 81 -1.92 -8.70 13.14
N LYS A 82 -2.63 -8.06 12.19
CA LYS A 82 -3.64 -8.72 11.35
C LYS A 82 -3.04 -9.54 10.21
N SER A 83 -1.95 -9.06 9.61
CA SER A 83 -1.29 -9.71 8.46
C SER A 83 0.12 -9.14 8.23
N PRO A 84 0.90 -9.66 7.27
CA PRO A 84 2.13 -9.02 6.81
C PRO A 84 1.95 -7.61 6.23
N LEU A 85 0.72 -7.17 5.91
CA LEU A 85 0.43 -5.80 5.48
C LEU A 85 -0.06 -4.89 6.61
N HIS A 86 -0.07 -5.35 7.88
CA HIS A 86 -0.51 -4.53 9.00
C HIS A 86 0.36 -3.27 9.14
N GLY A 87 -0.21 -2.09 8.86
CA GLY A 87 0.50 -0.81 8.85
C GLY A 87 1.19 -0.46 7.52
N ILE A 88 1.13 -1.32 6.51
CA ILE A 88 1.84 -1.11 5.24
C ILE A 88 0.95 -0.34 4.24
N PRO A 89 1.46 0.74 3.61
CA PRO A 89 0.70 1.49 2.62
C PRO A 89 0.59 0.78 1.28
N VAL A 90 -0.63 0.77 0.74
CA VAL A 90 -1.01 0.19 -0.56
C VAL A 90 -1.73 1.24 -1.40
N LEU A 91 -1.39 1.31 -2.68
CA LEU A 91 -2.06 2.19 -3.65
C LEU A 91 -3.04 1.39 -4.50
N LEU A 92 -4.26 1.91 -4.70
CA LEU A 92 -5.29 1.27 -5.53
C LEU A 92 -5.42 2.01 -6.85
N LYS A 93 -5.43 1.33 -8.00
CA LYS A 93 -5.80 1.98 -9.26
C LYS A 93 -7.17 2.66 -9.14
N ASP A 94 -7.34 3.85 -9.71
CA ASP A 94 -8.57 4.66 -9.61
C ASP A 94 -9.81 4.06 -10.34
N ASN A 95 -9.77 2.80 -10.71
CA ASN A 95 -10.95 2.05 -11.12
C ASN A 95 -11.43 1.05 -10.05
N ILE A 96 -10.89 1.13 -8.82
CA ILE A 96 -11.20 0.24 -7.70
C ILE A 96 -11.89 1.06 -6.61
N ASP A 97 -13.03 0.56 -6.12
CA ASP A 97 -13.89 1.27 -5.19
C ASP A 97 -13.33 1.36 -3.77
N THR A 98 -13.59 2.53 -3.18
CA THR A 98 -13.31 2.91 -1.81
C THR A 98 -14.51 3.73 -1.32
N ALA A 99 -15.11 3.39 -0.18
CA ALA A 99 -16.28 4.11 0.34
C ALA A 99 -15.95 5.53 0.86
N ASP A 100 -14.66 5.86 1.00
CA ASP A 100 -14.14 7.11 1.56
C ASP A 100 -13.41 8.00 0.55
N GLN A 101 -13.24 7.57 -0.71
CA GLN A 101 -12.59 8.36 -1.77
C GLN A 101 -13.28 8.16 -3.12
N PRO A 102 -13.18 9.13 -4.05
CA PRO A 102 -13.71 8.96 -5.39
C PRO A 102 -13.08 7.76 -6.14
N THR A 103 -13.86 7.17 -7.04
CA THR A 103 -13.40 6.22 -8.06
C THR A 103 -13.86 6.72 -9.42
N THR A 104 -12.92 7.14 -10.26
CA THR A 104 -13.27 7.94 -11.45
C THR A 104 -12.89 7.30 -12.78
N ALA A 105 -12.11 6.21 -12.74
CA ALA A 105 -11.41 5.66 -13.91
C ALA A 105 -10.62 6.74 -14.70
N GLY A 106 -10.12 7.77 -13.99
CA GLY A 106 -9.45 8.94 -14.53
C GLY A 106 -10.34 9.91 -15.35
N SER A 107 -11.66 9.76 -15.29
CA SER A 107 -12.57 10.54 -16.13
C SER A 107 -13.21 11.71 -15.40
N VAL A 108 -13.21 12.87 -16.04
CA VAL A 108 -13.96 14.05 -15.58
C VAL A 108 -15.47 13.81 -15.48
N ALA A 109 -16.02 12.81 -16.19
CA ALA A 109 -17.43 12.44 -16.08
C ALA A 109 -17.80 11.78 -14.75
N LEU A 110 -16.79 11.25 -14.04
CA LEU A 110 -16.91 10.62 -12.73
C LEU A 110 -16.18 11.41 -11.64
N GLU A 111 -15.80 12.66 -11.91
CA GLU A 111 -15.18 13.53 -10.92
C GLU A 111 -16.10 13.67 -9.69
N GLY A 112 -15.58 13.31 -8.51
CA GLY A 112 -16.35 13.29 -7.26
C GLY A 112 -17.29 12.10 -7.06
N SER A 113 -17.26 11.09 -7.94
CA SER A 113 -18.03 9.86 -7.77
C SER A 113 -17.46 9.01 -6.62
N VAL A 114 -18.07 9.09 -5.44
CA VAL A 114 -17.72 8.25 -4.28
C VAL A 114 -18.67 7.04 -4.24
N PRO A 115 -18.15 5.81 -4.40
CA PRO A 115 -18.95 4.59 -4.27
C PRO A 115 -19.60 4.44 -2.89
N LEU A 116 -20.69 3.67 -2.81
CA LEU A 116 -21.41 3.43 -1.55
C LEU A 116 -20.63 2.52 -0.58
N ASP A 117 -19.83 1.61 -1.13
CA ASP A 117 -19.11 0.57 -0.40
C ASP A 117 -17.69 0.41 -0.98
N ASP A 118 -16.78 -0.17 -0.19
CA ASP A 118 -15.47 -0.61 -0.66
C ASP A 118 -15.62 -1.75 -1.69
N ALA A 119 -14.70 -1.81 -2.66
CA ALA A 119 -14.56 -3.03 -3.46
C ALA A 119 -14.22 -4.23 -2.56
N PHE A 120 -14.57 -5.45 -2.98
CA PHE A 120 -14.27 -6.67 -2.21
C PHE A 120 -12.78 -6.75 -1.82
N ILE A 121 -11.89 -6.44 -2.76
CA ILE A 121 -10.44 -6.43 -2.51
C ILE A 121 -10.01 -5.30 -1.56
N THR A 122 -10.65 -4.13 -1.62
CA THR A 122 -10.36 -3.01 -0.72
C THR A 122 -10.73 -3.37 0.71
N ALA A 123 -11.93 -3.96 0.91
CA ALA A 123 -12.38 -4.42 2.21
C ALA A 123 -11.44 -5.48 2.81
N ASN A 124 -10.99 -6.45 1.99
CA ASN A 124 -10.03 -7.46 2.45
C ASN A 124 -8.70 -6.84 2.91
N LEU A 125 -8.19 -5.84 2.18
CA LEU A 125 -6.93 -5.17 2.54
C LEU A 125 -7.06 -4.38 3.84
N ARG A 126 -8.17 -3.64 4.04
CA ARG A 126 -8.44 -2.95 5.31
C ARG A 126 -8.54 -3.95 6.47
N ASN A 127 -9.24 -5.07 6.27
CA ASN A 127 -9.34 -6.15 7.26
C ASN A 127 -7.98 -6.80 7.56
N ALA A 128 -7.08 -6.82 6.59
CA ALA A 128 -5.70 -7.28 6.76
C ALA A 128 -4.78 -6.25 7.43
N GLY A 129 -5.28 -5.06 7.74
CA GLY A 129 -4.53 -3.97 8.36
C GLY A 129 -3.69 -3.14 7.39
N ALA A 130 -3.96 -3.19 6.08
CA ALA A 130 -3.25 -2.33 5.12
C ALA A 130 -3.75 -0.87 5.19
N VAL A 131 -2.84 0.08 5.02
CA VAL A 131 -3.19 1.50 4.87
C VAL A 131 -3.47 1.77 3.39
N ILE A 132 -4.71 2.09 3.03
CA ILE A 132 -5.01 2.55 1.67
C ILE A 132 -4.48 3.98 1.53
N LEU A 133 -3.31 4.12 0.88
CA LEU A 133 -2.60 5.40 0.75
C LEU A 133 -3.32 6.36 -0.20
N GLY A 134 -4.04 5.82 -1.18
CA GLY A 134 -4.80 6.61 -2.14
C GLY A 134 -5.04 5.89 -3.47
N LYS A 135 -5.38 6.70 -4.48
CA LYS A 135 -5.78 6.29 -5.82
C LYS A 135 -4.65 6.54 -6.83
N ALA A 136 -4.28 5.51 -7.59
CA ALA A 136 -3.29 5.58 -8.65
C ALA A 136 -3.93 6.03 -9.97
N SER A 137 -3.20 6.86 -10.70
CA SER A 137 -3.52 7.25 -12.08
C SER A 137 -3.62 6.03 -13.01
N LEU A 138 -4.42 6.17 -14.07
CA LEU A 138 -4.58 5.17 -15.12
C LEU A 138 -4.77 5.80 -16.49
N THR A 139 -4.68 4.99 -17.53
CA THR A 139 -5.24 5.37 -18.84
C THR A 139 -6.78 5.35 -18.75
N GLU A 140 -7.45 6.45 -19.11
CA GLU A 140 -8.89 6.66 -18.89
C GLU A 140 -9.79 5.48 -19.31
N TYR A 141 -10.75 5.11 -18.46
CA TYR A 141 -11.61 3.91 -18.61
C TYR A 141 -10.79 2.66 -18.95
N ALA A 142 -9.69 2.48 -18.24
CA ALA A 142 -8.74 1.40 -18.44
C ALA A 142 -8.28 1.22 -19.91
N ASN A 143 -8.16 2.33 -20.65
CA ASN A 143 -7.81 2.43 -22.07
C ASN A 143 -8.91 1.95 -23.05
N TYR A 144 -10.19 2.05 -22.68
CA TYR A 144 -11.31 1.63 -23.51
C TYR A 144 -12.31 2.73 -23.88
N LEU A 145 -11.93 4.01 -23.73
CA LEU A 145 -12.74 5.15 -24.18
C LEU A 145 -12.52 5.51 -25.66
N ALA A 146 -11.25 5.62 -26.07
CA ALA A 146 -10.82 6.22 -27.34
C ALA A 146 -9.90 5.32 -28.15
N ASN A 147 -9.75 5.61 -29.46
CA ASN A 147 -8.75 4.96 -30.30
C ASN A 147 -7.43 5.75 -30.27
N GLY A 148 -6.32 5.10 -29.94
CA GLY A 148 -4.99 5.72 -29.99
C GLY A 148 -4.67 6.66 -28.83
N MET A 149 -5.44 6.60 -27.73
CA MET A 149 -5.11 7.29 -26.49
C MET A 149 -3.75 6.81 -25.96
N PRO A 150 -2.80 7.71 -25.64
CA PRO A 150 -1.52 7.32 -25.07
C PRO A 150 -1.69 6.67 -23.70
N ALA A 151 -0.90 5.64 -23.43
CA ALA A 151 -0.94 4.97 -22.14
C ALA A 151 -0.49 5.93 -21.02
N GLY A 152 -1.22 5.90 -19.90
CA GLY A 152 -1.05 6.81 -18.76
C GLY A 152 -1.78 8.15 -18.89
N TYR A 153 -2.51 8.42 -19.98
CA TYR A 153 -3.33 9.62 -20.10
C TYR A 153 -4.74 9.43 -19.53
N SER A 154 -5.21 10.41 -18.76
CA SER A 154 -6.61 10.58 -18.43
C SER A 154 -7.06 12.04 -18.46
N SER A 155 -8.34 12.29 -18.68
CA SER A 155 -8.89 13.64 -18.71
C SER A 155 -8.79 14.35 -17.36
N LEU A 156 -8.89 13.61 -16.25
CA LEU A 156 -8.82 14.16 -14.89
C LEU A 156 -7.38 14.43 -14.43
N ASN A 157 -6.42 13.56 -14.77
CA ASN A 157 -5.05 13.67 -14.27
C ASN A 157 -4.04 14.19 -15.29
N GLY A 158 -4.34 14.14 -16.59
CA GLY A 158 -3.31 14.30 -17.63
C GLY A 158 -2.46 13.04 -17.79
N TYR A 159 -1.15 13.18 -18.01
CA TYR A 159 -0.26 12.03 -18.24
C TYR A 159 0.49 11.63 -16.97
N THR A 160 0.53 10.33 -16.69
CA THR A 160 1.58 9.73 -15.88
C THR A 160 2.89 9.64 -16.67
N PHE A 161 4.01 9.96 -16.03
CA PHE A 161 5.35 9.87 -16.60
C PHE A 161 6.09 8.63 -16.07
N ASN A 162 6.92 8.03 -16.92
CA ASN A 162 7.75 6.90 -16.57
C ASN A 162 8.97 7.37 -15.75
N PRO A 163 9.25 6.81 -14.56
CA PRO A 163 10.35 7.28 -13.72
C PRO A 163 11.74 7.03 -14.31
N TYR A 164 11.92 6.12 -15.26
CA TYR A 164 13.20 5.94 -15.97
C TYR A 164 13.47 7.04 -17.01
N ASN A 165 12.42 7.72 -17.49
CA ASN A 165 12.59 8.92 -18.32
C ASN A 165 11.35 9.83 -18.23
N PRO A 166 11.27 10.66 -17.16
CA PRO A 166 10.15 11.56 -16.93
C PRO A 166 10.19 12.84 -17.78
N THR A 167 10.77 12.85 -18.98
CA THR A 167 10.75 14.02 -19.88
C THR A 167 9.57 14.00 -20.84
N LEU A 168 9.31 15.15 -21.48
CA LEU A 168 8.33 15.27 -22.55
C LEU A 168 8.82 14.65 -23.85
N SER A 169 7.91 14.04 -24.61
CA SER A 169 8.17 13.60 -25.96
C SER A 169 8.54 14.77 -26.87
N THR A 170 9.66 14.64 -27.58
CA THR A 170 10.08 15.61 -28.60
C THR A 170 9.52 15.29 -29.99
N THR A 171 8.92 14.11 -30.17
CA THR A 171 8.37 13.67 -31.46
C THR A 171 6.88 13.97 -31.59
N VAL A 172 6.13 13.99 -30.48
CA VAL A 172 4.70 14.35 -30.45
C VAL A 172 4.48 15.46 -29.41
N PRO A 173 4.26 16.71 -29.83
CA PRO A 173 4.18 17.87 -28.93
C PRO A 173 2.78 18.05 -28.32
N ASP A 174 2.21 16.99 -27.73
CA ASP A 174 0.88 17.01 -27.08
C ASP A 174 0.95 16.81 -25.56
N GLY A 175 2.15 17.00 -24.99
CA GLY A 175 2.44 16.89 -23.57
C GLY A 175 2.74 15.47 -23.08
N ARG A 176 2.75 14.45 -23.96
CA ARG A 176 2.97 13.07 -23.54
C ARG A 176 4.42 12.79 -23.10
N PRO A 177 4.66 11.74 -22.30
CA PRO A 177 6.00 11.31 -21.90
C PRO A 177 6.87 10.86 -23.08
N ALA A 178 8.19 11.08 -22.97
CA ALA A 178 9.18 10.57 -23.91
C ALA A 178 9.28 9.04 -23.86
N LEU A 179 9.18 8.46 -22.67
CA LEU A 179 9.07 7.04 -22.44
C LEU A 179 7.69 6.72 -21.87
N SER A 180 6.95 5.83 -22.55
CA SER A 180 5.62 5.44 -22.08
C SER A 180 5.71 4.71 -20.74
N PRO A 181 4.83 5.03 -19.75
CA PRO A 181 4.73 4.27 -18.50
C PRO A 181 3.99 2.92 -18.70
N GLY A 182 3.61 2.56 -19.93
CA GLY A 182 2.67 1.47 -20.18
C GLY A 182 1.28 1.81 -19.67
N GLY A 183 0.37 0.84 -19.69
CA GLY A 183 -0.98 1.04 -19.17
C GLY A 183 -1.92 -0.13 -19.45
N SER A 184 -3.13 -0.10 -18.92
CA SER A 184 -3.76 1.07 -18.29
C SER A 184 -3.39 1.34 -16.83
N SER A 185 -2.80 0.41 -16.09
CA SER A 185 -2.40 0.62 -14.68
C SER A 185 -1.08 1.42 -14.53
N ALA A 186 -0.98 2.54 -15.25
CA ALA A 186 0.24 3.33 -15.38
C ALA A 186 0.72 3.89 -14.03
N GLY A 187 -0.19 4.51 -13.26
CA GLY A 187 0.13 5.09 -11.96
C GLY A 187 0.59 4.05 -10.95
N SER A 188 -0.10 2.90 -10.85
CA SER A 188 0.26 1.83 -9.92
C SER A 188 1.70 1.34 -10.12
N ALA A 189 2.10 1.05 -11.37
CA ALA A 189 3.45 0.56 -11.65
C ALA A 189 4.52 1.66 -11.53
N ALA A 190 4.24 2.88 -11.98
CA ALA A 190 5.16 4.02 -11.84
C ALA A 190 5.42 4.35 -10.36
N ALA A 191 4.39 4.35 -9.52
CA ALA A 191 4.50 4.60 -8.09
C ALA A 191 5.35 3.54 -7.38
N VAL A 192 5.11 2.25 -7.65
CA VAL A 192 5.93 1.15 -7.08
C VAL A 192 7.38 1.26 -7.56
N SER A 193 7.59 1.57 -8.84
CA SER A 193 8.93 1.70 -9.44
C SER A 193 9.75 2.84 -8.82
N ALA A 194 9.12 4.00 -8.59
CA ALA A 194 9.75 5.18 -8.00
C ALA A 194 9.81 5.15 -6.46
N ASN A 195 9.46 4.02 -5.82
CA ASN A 195 9.36 3.88 -4.37
C ASN A 195 8.42 4.94 -3.74
N LEU A 196 7.32 5.27 -4.40
CA LEU A 196 6.29 6.16 -3.86
C LEU A 196 5.28 5.41 -2.98
N VAL A 197 5.29 4.08 -3.04
CA VAL A 197 4.50 3.18 -2.20
C VAL A 197 5.20 1.82 -2.13
N THR A 198 4.89 1.01 -1.11
CA THR A 198 5.46 -0.33 -0.96
C THR A 198 4.99 -1.25 -2.08
N VAL A 199 3.68 -1.37 -2.26
CA VAL A 199 3.00 -2.19 -3.28
C VAL A 199 1.76 -1.46 -3.80
N ALA A 200 1.27 -1.85 -4.97
CA ALA A 200 0.07 -1.26 -5.56
C ALA A 200 -0.77 -2.31 -6.27
N ILE A 201 -2.04 -1.99 -6.51
CA ILE A 201 -2.96 -2.83 -7.27
C ILE A 201 -3.26 -2.17 -8.61
N GLY A 202 -3.23 -2.99 -9.67
CA GLY A 202 -3.74 -2.64 -10.99
C GLY A 202 -4.92 -3.53 -11.39
N SER A 203 -5.40 -3.30 -12.60
CA SER A 203 -6.39 -4.15 -13.26
C SER A 203 -5.98 -4.46 -14.69
N GLU A 204 -6.30 -5.67 -15.15
CA GLU A 204 -6.03 -6.10 -16.51
C GLU A 204 -7.23 -6.75 -17.19
N THR A 205 -7.59 -6.17 -18.34
CA THR A 205 -8.38 -6.83 -19.38
C THR A 205 -7.46 -7.49 -20.40
N ASN A 206 -6.45 -6.77 -20.90
CA ASN A 206 -5.47 -7.28 -21.86
C ASN A 206 -4.17 -6.46 -21.78
N GLY A 207 -3.15 -7.00 -21.11
CA GLY A 207 -1.85 -6.35 -20.90
C GLY A 207 -1.82 -5.17 -19.93
N SER A 208 -2.92 -4.78 -19.29
CA SER A 208 -2.98 -3.59 -18.44
C SER A 208 -2.33 -3.70 -17.06
N ILE A 209 -1.84 -4.88 -16.68
CA ILE A 209 -0.86 -5.13 -15.61
C ILE A 209 0.51 -5.41 -16.23
N LEU A 210 0.58 -6.28 -17.24
CA LEU A 210 1.86 -6.69 -17.82
C LEU A 210 2.62 -5.53 -18.50
N SER A 211 1.92 -4.67 -19.25
CA SER A 211 2.51 -3.52 -19.96
C SER A 211 3.12 -2.49 -19.02
N PRO A 212 2.40 -1.96 -18.02
CA PRO A 212 3.02 -1.05 -17.07
C PRO A 212 4.07 -1.75 -16.18
N GLY A 213 3.91 -3.05 -15.86
CA GLY A 213 4.97 -3.82 -15.17
C GLY A 213 6.28 -3.86 -15.94
N ASN A 214 6.20 -4.16 -17.25
CA ASN A 214 7.34 -4.12 -18.17
C ASN A 214 8.01 -2.74 -18.22
N GLN A 215 7.21 -1.70 -18.47
CA GLN A 215 7.73 -0.36 -18.76
C GLN A 215 8.36 0.31 -17.53
N ASN A 216 7.98 -0.10 -16.33
CA ASN A 216 8.48 0.47 -15.08
C ASN A 216 9.36 -0.52 -14.29
N ALA A 217 9.85 -1.59 -14.93
CA ALA A 217 10.73 -2.59 -14.30
C ALA A 217 10.24 -3.12 -12.94
N VAL A 218 8.93 -3.38 -12.80
CA VAL A 218 8.33 -3.95 -11.58
C VAL A 218 7.68 -5.29 -11.89
N VAL A 219 7.52 -6.11 -10.86
CA VAL A 219 6.77 -7.36 -10.95
C VAL A 219 5.29 -7.02 -11.05
N GLY A 220 4.60 -7.63 -12.01
CA GLY A 220 3.15 -7.54 -12.14
C GLY A 220 2.55 -8.94 -12.27
N ILE A 221 1.61 -9.28 -11.40
CA ILE A 221 0.89 -10.56 -11.46
C ILE A 221 -0.52 -10.30 -11.97
N LYS A 222 -0.84 -10.82 -13.15
CA LYS A 222 -2.20 -10.93 -13.64
C LYS A 222 -2.73 -12.32 -13.25
N PRO A 223 -3.64 -12.45 -12.26
CA PRO A 223 -4.13 -13.77 -11.88
C PRO A 223 -5.12 -14.34 -12.90
N THR A 224 -5.55 -15.57 -12.66
CA THR A 224 -6.68 -16.23 -13.33
C THR A 224 -7.93 -15.38 -13.15
N VAL A 225 -8.74 -15.25 -14.20
CA VAL A 225 -10.06 -14.59 -14.08
C VAL A 225 -10.93 -15.43 -13.14
N GLY A 226 -11.36 -14.82 -12.03
CA GLY A 226 -12.06 -15.50 -10.93
C GLY A 226 -11.19 -15.87 -9.72
N LEU A 227 -9.88 -15.64 -9.73
CA LEU A 227 -9.09 -15.81 -8.50
C LEU A 227 -9.38 -14.70 -7.47
N VAL A 228 -9.55 -13.48 -7.98
CA VAL A 228 -9.82 -12.26 -7.23
C VAL A 228 -11.16 -11.71 -7.70
N SER A 229 -12.00 -11.26 -6.75
CA SER A 229 -13.28 -10.63 -7.09
C SER A 229 -13.10 -9.33 -7.85
N ARG A 230 -14.04 -9.05 -8.75
CA ARG A 230 -14.11 -7.80 -9.53
C ARG A 230 -15.27 -6.92 -9.07
N ASP A 231 -15.97 -7.30 -8.00
CA ASP A 231 -16.99 -6.46 -7.38
C ASP A 231 -16.37 -5.15 -6.88
N GLY A 232 -17.02 -4.03 -7.18
CA GLY A 232 -16.51 -2.69 -6.93
C GLY A 232 -15.32 -2.28 -7.81
N ILE A 233 -15.19 -2.81 -9.04
CA ILE A 233 -14.18 -2.37 -10.00
C ILE A 233 -14.86 -1.88 -11.29
N ILE A 234 -14.56 -0.65 -11.74
CA ILE A 234 -15.06 -0.13 -13.03
C ILE A 234 -14.57 -1.06 -14.16
N PRO A 235 -15.48 -1.74 -14.87
CA PRO A 235 -15.11 -2.87 -15.72
C PRO A 235 -14.83 -2.46 -17.17
N ILE A 236 -14.21 -3.38 -17.92
CA ILE A 236 -14.26 -3.42 -19.39
C ILE A 236 -14.99 -4.68 -19.87
N ALA A 237 -14.57 -5.85 -19.40
CA ALA A 237 -15.07 -7.11 -19.90
C ALA A 237 -14.92 -8.21 -18.87
N ALA A 238 -16.04 -8.63 -18.28
CA ALA A 238 -16.09 -9.72 -17.31
C ALA A 238 -15.52 -11.06 -17.82
N SER A 239 -15.30 -11.23 -19.13
CA SER A 239 -14.62 -12.41 -19.67
C SER A 239 -13.10 -12.42 -19.50
N GLN A 240 -12.49 -11.27 -19.21
CA GLN A 240 -11.03 -11.09 -19.19
C GLN A 240 -10.52 -10.28 -17.99
N ASP A 241 -11.37 -9.43 -17.40
CA ASP A 241 -10.99 -8.54 -16.31
C ASP A 241 -10.57 -9.30 -15.06
N THR A 242 -9.50 -8.79 -14.44
CA THR A 242 -9.06 -9.17 -13.10
C THR A 242 -8.20 -8.07 -12.49
N ALA A 243 -8.24 -7.92 -11.17
CA ALA A 243 -7.27 -7.11 -10.43
C ALA A 243 -5.99 -7.91 -10.16
N GLY A 244 -4.86 -7.23 -9.98
CA GLY A 244 -3.62 -7.91 -9.64
C GLY A 244 -2.54 -6.99 -9.08
N PRO A 245 -1.59 -7.55 -8.32
CA PRO A 245 -0.60 -6.78 -7.59
C PRO A 245 0.59 -6.35 -8.45
N PHE A 246 1.18 -5.22 -8.06
CA PHE A 246 2.51 -4.79 -8.39
C PHE A 246 3.39 -4.77 -7.14
N GLY A 247 4.62 -5.27 -7.30
CA GLY A 247 5.68 -5.18 -6.31
C GLY A 247 7.02 -4.94 -6.99
N ARG A 248 8.01 -4.43 -6.24
CA ARG A 248 9.40 -4.37 -6.74
C ARG A 248 10.02 -5.77 -6.78
N THR A 249 9.52 -6.68 -5.94
CA THR A 249 9.93 -8.08 -5.85
C THR A 249 8.75 -9.02 -6.10
N VAL A 250 9.04 -10.26 -6.49
CA VAL A 250 8.02 -11.33 -6.59
C VAL A 250 7.43 -11.64 -5.22
N ALA A 251 8.24 -11.57 -4.15
CA ALA A 251 7.79 -11.80 -2.79
C ALA A 251 6.71 -10.80 -2.35
N ASP A 252 6.92 -9.50 -2.62
CA ASP A 252 5.96 -8.47 -2.22
C ASP A 252 4.66 -8.56 -3.03
N ALA A 253 4.76 -8.84 -4.33
CA ALA A 253 3.59 -9.05 -5.17
C ALA A 253 2.79 -10.30 -4.75
N ALA A 254 3.46 -11.38 -4.33
CA ALA A 254 2.81 -12.59 -3.83
C ALA A 254 2.13 -12.37 -2.47
N ALA A 255 2.75 -11.61 -1.56
CA ALA A 255 2.15 -11.25 -0.28
C ALA A 255 0.85 -10.46 -0.48
N LEU A 256 0.85 -9.49 -1.40
CA LEU A 256 -0.35 -8.73 -1.73
C LEU A 256 -1.43 -9.60 -2.40
N LEU A 257 -1.05 -10.52 -3.31
CA LEU A 257 -2.01 -11.40 -3.99
C LEU A 257 -2.87 -12.20 -3.00
N GLY A 258 -2.24 -12.80 -1.98
CA GLY A 258 -2.94 -13.65 -1.01
C GLY A 258 -4.10 -12.93 -0.31
N LEU A 259 -3.88 -11.66 0.03
CA LEU A 259 -4.86 -10.80 0.71
C LEU A 259 -5.96 -10.28 -0.22
N MET A 260 -5.83 -10.45 -1.53
CA MET A 260 -6.85 -10.07 -2.52
C MET A 260 -7.81 -11.23 -2.86
N THR A 261 -7.40 -12.48 -2.62
CA THR A 261 -8.17 -13.65 -3.06
C THR A 261 -9.37 -13.97 -2.17
N GLY A 262 -10.38 -14.61 -2.76
CA GLY A 262 -11.56 -15.07 -2.03
C GLY A 262 -12.74 -15.35 -2.97
N VAL A 263 -13.68 -16.16 -2.50
CA VAL A 263 -14.97 -16.36 -3.16
C VAL A 263 -15.90 -15.25 -2.73
N ASP A 264 -16.43 -14.53 -3.71
CA ASP A 264 -17.36 -13.44 -3.55
C ASP A 264 -18.70 -13.79 -4.23
N PRO A 265 -19.81 -13.87 -3.47
CA PRO A 265 -21.15 -14.09 -4.03
C PRO A 265 -21.61 -13.04 -5.06
N ASN A 266 -21.07 -11.82 -5.01
CA ASN A 266 -21.40 -10.76 -5.96
C ASN A 266 -20.62 -10.89 -7.28
N ASP A 267 -19.57 -11.71 -7.31
CA ASP A 267 -18.82 -12.04 -8.50
C ASP A 267 -18.83 -13.55 -8.78
N ALA A 268 -19.76 -13.99 -9.64
CA ALA A 268 -19.92 -15.38 -10.01
C ALA A 268 -18.64 -16.05 -10.57
N ALA A 269 -17.69 -15.29 -11.13
CA ALA A 269 -16.43 -15.84 -11.63
C ALA A 269 -15.60 -16.46 -10.50
N THR A 270 -15.70 -15.90 -9.29
CA THR A 270 -14.93 -16.34 -8.13
C THR A 270 -15.31 -17.72 -7.62
N SER A 271 -16.55 -18.17 -7.87
CA SER A 271 -16.96 -19.55 -7.54
C SER A 271 -16.06 -20.62 -8.17
N THR A 272 -15.37 -20.31 -9.27
CA THR A 272 -14.48 -21.25 -9.95
C THR A 272 -13.12 -21.41 -9.27
N SER A 273 -12.77 -20.52 -8.33
CA SER A 273 -11.55 -20.57 -7.51
C SER A 273 -11.74 -21.28 -6.17
N ASP A 274 -12.96 -21.68 -5.81
CA ASP A 274 -13.25 -22.42 -4.58
C ASP A 274 -12.35 -23.68 -4.46
N GLY A 275 -11.64 -23.78 -3.33
CA GLY A 275 -10.63 -24.80 -3.07
C GLY A 275 -9.33 -24.70 -3.87
N LYS A 276 -9.09 -23.62 -4.61
CA LYS A 276 -7.89 -23.40 -5.46
C LYS A 276 -7.13 -22.12 -5.16
N PHE A 277 -7.75 -21.13 -4.52
CA PHE A 277 -7.06 -19.92 -4.07
C PHE A 277 -6.32 -20.16 -2.75
N PHE A 278 -5.34 -19.31 -2.46
CA PHE A 278 -4.59 -19.31 -1.20
C PHE A 278 -4.61 -17.90 -0.60
N THR A 279 -4.78 -17.79 0.71
CA THR A 279 -4.69 -16.50 1.41
C THR A 279 -3.25 -16.04 1.65
N ASP A 280 -2.28 -16.92 1.39
CA ASP A 280 -0.85 -16.63 1.43
C ASP A 280 -0.16 -17.30 0.23
N TYR A 281 0.31 -16.51 -0.74
CA TYR A 281 1.08 -17.02 -1.87
C TYR A 281 2.60 -16.99 -1.63
N THR A 282 3.07 -16.42 -0.52
CA THR A 282 4.50 -16.39 -0.18
C THR A 282 5.04 -17.78 0.12
N GLN A 283 4.17 -18.73 0.50
CA GLN A 283 4.52 -20.15 0.65
C GLN A 283 5.08 -20.81 -0.64
N PHE A 284 4.86 -20.18 -1.81
CA PHE A 284 5.35 -20.68 -3.11
C PHE A 284 6.65 -20.01 -3.57
N LEU A 285 7.28 -19.19 -2.72
CA LEU A 285 8.59 -18.59 -2.98
C LEU A 285 9.70 -19.64 -2.84
N ASP A 286 9.88 -20.46 -3.87
CA ASP A 286 10.91 -21.48 -3.93
C ASP A 286 12.04 -21.09 -4.89
N ALA A 287 13.21 -20.77 -4.35
CA ALA A 287 14.40 -20.43 -5.13
C ALA A 287 14.90 -21.58 -6.04
N LYS A 288 14.38 -22.80 -5.86
CA LYS A 288 14.71 -23.99 -6.67
C LYS A 288 13.61 -24.35 -7.67
N ALA A 289 12.54 -23.57 -7.79
CA ALA A 289 11.39 -23.90 -8.65
C ALA A 289 11.76 -24.13 -10.12
N LEU A 290 12.86 -23.54 -10.61
CA LEU A 290 13.36 -23.78 -11.98
C LEU A 290 13.91 -25.21 -12.16
N GLN A 291 14.39 -25.86 -11.10
CA GLN A 291 15.02 -27.18 -11.18
C GLN A 291 14.02 -28.25 -11.62
N GLY A 292 14.21 -28.80 -12.82
CA GLY A 292 13.34 -29.83 -13.37
C GLY A 292 12.05 -29.30 -14.01
N SER A 293 11.84 -27.97 -13.98
CA SER A 293 10.71 -27.33 -14.67
C SER A 293 10.83 -27.45 -16.19
N ARG A 294 9.71 -27.34 -16.89
CA ARG A 294 9.61 -27.38 -18.35
C ARG A 294 8.91 -26.12 -18.86
N ILE A 295 9.65 -25.29 -19.60
CA ILE A 295 9.18 -23.96 -20.03
C ILE A 295 9.11 -23.93 -21.55
N GLY A 296 7.92 -23.65 -22.09
CA GLY A 296 7.71 -23.46 -23.52
C GLY A 296 8.16 -22.06 -23.98
N VAL A 297 8.83 -21.98 -25.12
CA VAL A 297 9.27 -20.72 -25.74
C VAL A 297 8.80 -20.71 -27.20
N PRO A 298 7.52 -20.37 -27.45
CA PRO A 298 7.01 -20.26 -28.82
C PRO A 298 7.63 -19.04 -29.50
N LYS A 299 8.20 -19.25 -30.68
CA LYS A 299 8.91 -18.21 -31.44
C LYS A 299 8.05 -17.59 -32.53
N THR A 300 7.25 -18.39 -33.21
CA THR A 300 6.38 -17.92 -34.30
C THR A 300 5.45 -16.83 -33.79
N VAL A 301 5.41 -15.70 -34.48
CA VAL A 301 4.66 -14.46 -34.13
C VAL A 301 5.20 -13.74 -32.90
N PHE A 302 5.46 -14.45 -31.81
CA PHE A 302 5.81 -13.85 -30.52
C PHE A 302 7.22 -13.26 -30.46
N TRP A 303 8.09 -13.55 -31.42
CA TRP A 303 9.44 -12.96 -31.50
C TRP A 303 9.60 -12.02 -32.70
N ASP A 304 8.53 -11.80 -33.47
CA ASP A 304 8.58 -11.00 -34.70
C ASP A 304 8.78 -9.52 -34.39
N GLY A 305 9.75 -8.89 -35.04
CA GLY A 305 10.05 -7.47 -34.84
C GLY A 305 10.79 -7.12 -33.55
N LEU A 306 11.25 -8.10 -32.78
CA LEU A 306 12.25 -7.84 -31.73
C LEU A 306 13.56 -7.37 -32.36
N THR A 307 14.17 -6.33 -31.79
CA THR A 307 15.55 -5.95 -32.13
C THR A 307 16.53 -7.02 -31.63
N ASP A 308 17.77 -6.99 -32.13
CA ASP A 308 18.82 -7.92 -31.67
C ASP A 308 19.09 -7.76 -30.17
N GLU A 309 19.05 -6.54 -29.66
CA GLU A 309 19.22 -6.24 -28.24
C GLU A 309 18.07 -6.80 -27.39
N GLN A 310 16.83 -6.59 -27.82
CA GLN A 310 15.65 -7.17 -27.15
C GLN A 310 15.68 -8.70 -27.16
N ARG A 311 16.09 -9.30 -28.29
CA ARG A 311 16.26 -10.74 -28.41
C ARG A 311 17.34 -11.26 -27.46
N ALA A 312 18.47 -10.58 -27.37
CA ALA A 312 19.57 -10.94 -26.49
C ALA A 312 19.16 -10.95 -25.01
N ILE A 313 18.32 -9.99 -24.58
CA ILE A 313 17.78 -9.97 -23.21
C ILE A 313 16.98 -11.23 -22.90
N VAL A 314 16.06 -11.63 -23.79
CA VAL A 314 15.25 -12.84 -23.60
C VAL A 314 16.11 -14.09 -23.65
N GLU A 315 17.04 -14.18 -24.59
CA GLU A 315 17.97 -15.32 -24.71
C GLU A 315 18.87 -15.45 -23.47
N GLN A 316 19.31 -14.33 -22.88
CA GLN A 316 20.05 -14.33 -21.63
C GLN A 316 19.19 -14.82 -20.46
N ALA A 317 17.92 -14.40 -20.40
CA ALA A 317 16.99 -14.89 -19.37
C ALA A 317 16.76 -16.41 -19.49
N ILE A 318 16.60 -16.91 -20.72
CA ILE A 318 16.49 -18.35 -21.00
C ILE A 318 17.74 -19.10 -20.53
N ALA A 319 18.94 -18.58 -20.83
CA ALA A 319 20.20 -19.18 -20.42
C ALA A 319 20.33 -19.27 -18.87
N VAL A 320 19.84 -18.26 -18.15
CA VAL A 320 19.76 -18.29 -16.67
C VAL A 320 18.84 -19.42 -16.21
N MET A 321 17.66 -19.57 -16.82
CA MET A 321 16.72 -20.64 -16.47
C MET A 321 17.30 -22.04 -16.73
N GLU A 322 17.95 -22.25 -17.87
CA GLU A 322 18.65 -23.50 -18.21
C GLU A 322 19.76 -23.81 -17.20
N ALA A 323 20.53 -22.80 -16.79
CA ALA A 323 21.59 -22.96 -15.78
C ALA A 323 21.05 -23.35 -14.40
N GLN A 324 19.81 -22.96 -14.07
CA GLN A 324 19.10 -23.38 -12.85
C GLN A 324 18.35 -24.71 -12.99
N GLY A 325 18.49 -25.39 -14.13
CA GLY A 325 17.97 -26.74 -14.35
C GLY A 325 16.59 -26.81 -15.00
N ALA A 326 16.09 -25.72 -15.57
CA ALA A 326 14.87 -25.75 -16.38
C ALA A 326 15.14 -26.38 -17.75
N THR A 327 14.16 -27.11 -18.28
CA THR A 327 14.15 -27.60 -19.66
C THR A 327 13.37 -26.65 -20.55
N ILE A 328 14.01 -26.14 -21.59
CA ILE A 328 13.37 -25.21 -22.54
C ILE A 328 12.85 -25.97 -23.76
N VAL A 329 11.59 -25.70 -24.13
CA VAL A 329 10.91 -26.34 -25.26
C VAL A 329 10.55 -25.29 -26.31
N TYR A 330 11.24 -25.31 -27.46
CA TYR A 330 11.10 -24.32 -28.54
C TYR A 330 10.00 -24.68 -29.57
N GLU A 331 8.92 -25.31 -29.11
CA GLU A 331 7.79 -25.69 -29.95
C GLU A 331 6.77 -24.55 -29.99
N ASP A 332 6.05 -24.40 -31.10
CA ASP A 332 5.10 -23.30 -31.26
C ASP A 332 3.67 -23.66 -30.81
N ILE A 333 2.94 -22.63 -30.38
CA ILE A 333 1.50 -22.76 -30.08
C ILE A 333 0.75 -23.00 -31.40
N PRO A 334 -0.06 -24.07 -31.54
CA PRO A 334 -0.65 -24.47 -32.82
C PRO A 334 -1.43 -23.37 -33.55
N THR A 335 -2.08 -22.47 -32.80
CA THR A 335 -2.91 -21.38 -33.33
C THR A 335 -2.16 -20.05 -33.47
N ALA A 336 -0.86 -19.96 -33.18
CA ALA A 336 -0.13 -18.68 -33.13
C ALA A 336 -0.28 -17.84 -34.41
N GLN A 337 -0.11 -18.45 -35.59
CA GLN A 337 -0.26 -17.77 -36.87
C GLN A 337 -1.72 -17.37 -37.17
N GLU A 338 -2.68 -18.22 -36.79
CA GLU A 338 -4.11 -17.93 -36.94
C GLU A 338 -4.51 -16.76 -36.04
N LEU A 339 -4.06 -16.77 -34.78
CA LEU A 339 -4.26 -15.70 -33.81
C LEU A 339 -3.72 -14.36 -34.32
N ALA A 340 -2.53 -14.36 -34.93
CA ALA A 340 -1.89 -13.14 -35.45
C ALA A 340 -2.58 -12.54 -36.69
N THR A 341 -3.29 -13.38 -37.46
CA THR A 341 -3.91 -12.98 -38.73
C THR A 341 -5.42 -12.85 -38.63
N ALA A 342 -6.03 -13.34 -37.56
CA ALA A 342 -7.44 -13.18 -37.28
C ALA A 342 -7.81 -11.70 -37.09
N PRO A 343 -9.04 -11.30 -37.44
CA PRO A 343 -9.55 -9.98 -37.10
C PRO A 343 -9.47 -9.74 -35.58
N ASN A 344 -9.26 -8.47 -35.20
CA ASN A 344 -9.34 -8.08 -33.79
C ASN A 344 -10.67 -8.52 -33.19
N THR A 345 -10.61 -9.11 -31.99
CA THR A 345 -11.81 -9.53 -31.26
C THR A 345 -12.72 -8.33 -30.98
N THR A 346 -14.03 -8.55 -31.10
CA THR A 346 -15.08 -7.56 -30.79
C THR A 346 -15.73 -7.83 -29.43
N VAL A 347 -15.33 -8.90 -28.72
CA VAL A 347 -15.89 -9.31 -27.42
C VAL A 347 -15.96 -8.15 -26.43
N LEU A 348 -14.89 -7.36 -26.34
CA LEU A 348 -14.79 -6.23 -25.42
C LEU A 348 -15.82 -5.12 -25.71
N ASP A 349 -16.16 -4.83 -26.98
CA ASP A 349 -17.17 -3.82 -27.31
C ASP A 349 -18.56 -4.22 -26.74
N TYR A 350 -18.90 -5.50 -26.80
CA TYR A 350 -20.17 -6.03 -26.30
C TYR A 350 -20.22 -6.01 -24.77
N GLU A 351 -19.15 -6.46 -24.13
CA GLU A 351 -19.10 -6.57 -22.67
C GLU A 351 -18.97 -5.20 -22.00
N PHE A 352 -18.26 -4.23 -22.61
CA PHE A 352 -18.06 -2.92 -22.02
C PHE A 352 -19.36 -2.18 -21.73
N LYS A 353 -20.28 -2.11 -22.71
CA LYS A 353 -21.59 -1.49 -22.49
C LYS A 353 -22.37 -2.21 -21.37
N ARG A 354 -22.42 -3.54 -21.43
CA ARG A 354 -23.18 -4.37 -20.47
C ARG A 354 -22.65 -4.17 -19.04
N ASP A 355 -21.35 -4.32 -18.88
CA ASP A 355 -20.69 -4.37 -17.57
C ASP A 355 -20.58 -2.96 -16.97
N LEU A 356 -20.22 -1.95 -17.78
CA LEU A 356 -20.14 -0.58 -17.30
C LEU A 356 -21.53 -0.04 -16.90
N ASN A 357 -22.59 -0.32 -17.67
CA ASN A 357 -23.93 0.10 -17.28
C ASN A 357 -24.40 -0.57 -15.98
N ALA A 358 -24.05 -1.84 -15.76
CA ALA A 358 -24.35 -2.53 -14.51
C ALA A 358 -23.66 -1.84 -13.33
N TYR A 359 -22.36 -1.57 -13.44
CA TYR A 359 -21.58 -0.87 -12.42
C TYR A 359 -22.10 0.57 -12.18
N LEU A 360 -22.25 1.39 -13.22
CA LEU A 360 -22.67 2.79 -13.04
C LEU A 360 -24.06 2.90 -12.40
N SER A 361 -24.93 1.90 -12.62
CA SER A 361 -26.24 1.85 -11.99
C SER A 361 -26.22 1.49 -10.51
N SER A 362 -25.13 0.88 -10.00
CA SER A 362 -24.99 0.49 -8.59
C SER A 362 -24.42 1.61 -7.71
N LEU A 363 -23.84 2.67 -8.29
CA LEU A 363 -23.24 3.81 -7.56
C LEU A 363 -24.23 4.66 -6.75
N GLY A 364 -25.53 4.36 -6.81
CA GLY A 364 -26.55 5.02 -6.01
C GLY A 364 -27.18 6.26 -6.65
N PRO A 365 -27.96 7.02 -5.86
CA PRO A 365 -28.74 8.15 -6.38
C PRO A 365 -27.85 9.32 -6.84
N ASP A 366 -26.76 9.58 -6.13
CA ASP A 366 -25.88 10.76 -6.29
C ASP A 366 -24.78 10.56 -7.35
N ALA A 367 -24.72 9.39 -7.99
CA ALA A 367 -23.78 9.10 -9.06
C ALA A 367 -23.90 10.13 -10.21
N PRO A 368 -22.78 10.71 -10.70
CA PRO A 368 -22.81 11.78 -11.71
C PRO A 368 -23.30 11.29 -13.08
N VAL A 369 -23.09 10.01 -13.38
CA VAL A 369 -23.55 9.32 -14.60
C VAL A 369 -24.04 7.91 -14.21
N LYS A 370 -25.00 7.36 -14.96
CA LYS A 370 -25.60 6.05 -14.65
C LYS A 370 -25.47 5.03 -15.77
N THR A 371 -25.04 5.47 -16.94
CA THR A 371 -24.88 4.65 -18.14
C THR A 371 -23.72 5.15 -19.01
N LEU A 372 -23.22 4.29 -19.90
CA LEU A 372 -22.29 4.65 -20.96
C LEU A 372 -22.84 5.76 -21.85
N ALA A 373 -24.16 5.77 -22.11
CA ALA A 373 -24.82 6.85 -22.84
C ALA A 373 -24.70 8.20 -22.12
N ASP A 374 -24.82 8.22 -20.79
CA ASP A 374 -24.62 9.44 -19.98
C ASP A 374 -23.16 9.91 -20.05
N VAL A 375 -22.18 8.99 -19.98
CA VAL A 375 -20.76 9.30 -20.15
C VAL A 375 -20.50 9.93 -21.52
N ILE A 376 -21.04 9.33 -22.59
CA ILE A 376 -20.90 9.85 -23.96
C ILE A 376 -21.50 11.26 -24.06
N ALA A 377 -22.70 11.46 -23.52
CA ALA A 377 -23.39 12.75 -23.53
C ALA A 377 -22.65 13.81 -22.70
N PHE A 378 -22.10 13.45 -21.54
CA PHE A 378 -21.26 14.32 -20.74
C PHE A 378 -20.03 14.76 -21.53
N ASN A 379 -19.35 13.82 -22.18
CA ASN A 379 -18.14 14.12 -22.95
C ASN A 379 -18.45 15.00 -24.17
N GLU A 380 -19.58 14.78 -24.85
CA GLU A 380 -20.04 15.62 -25.97
C GLU A 380 -20.40 17.04 -25.53
N ALA A 381 -20.91 17.21 -24.30
CA ALA A 381 -21.18 18.51 -23.71
C ALA A 381 -19.90 19.23 -23.24
N ASN A 382 -18.82 18.48 -22.98
CA ASN A 382 -17.55 18.98 -22.43
C ASN A 382 -16.32 18.58 -23.30
N PRO A 383 -16.33 18.81 -24.62
CA PRO A 383 -15.34 18.24 -25.53
C PRO A 383 -13.91 18.74 -25.30
N GLU A 384 -13.76 19.98 -24.81
CA GLU A 384 -12.47 20.62 -24.56
C GLU A 384 -11.65 19.90 -23.47
N VAL A 385 -12.32 19.26 -22.50
CA VAL A 385 -11.70 18.56 -21.37
C VAL A 385 -11.78 17.04 -21.53
N ALA A 386 -12.91 16.51 -22.00
CA ALA A 386 -13.17 15.08 -22.02
C ALA A 386 -12.72 14.37 -23.31
N LEU A 387 -12.56 15.09 -24.43
CA LEU A 387 -12.40 14.48 -25.76
C LEU A 387 -11.06 14.77 -26.44
N LYS A 388 -9.98 14.94 -25.67
CA LYS A 388 -8.63 15.13 -26.24
C LYS A 388 -8.26 14.07 -27.29
N TYR A 389 -8.65 12.81 -27.08
CA TYR A 389 -8.46 11.70 -28.02
C TYR A 389 -9.75 11.15 -28.63
N GLY A 390 -10.88 11.82 -28.39
CA GLY A 390 -12.21 11.36 -28.78
C GLY A 390 -12.73 10.20 -27.90
N GLN A 391 -13.79 9.53 -28.37
CA GLN A 391 -14.47 8.47 -27.62
C GLN A 391 -15.03 7.35 -28.52
N ALA A 392 -14.27 7.02 -29.57
CA ALA A 392 -14.75 6.10 -30.61
C ALA A 392 -15.05 4.67 -30.11
N ARG A 393 -14.37 4.21 -29.05
CA ARG A 393 -14.62 2.88 -28.45
C ARG A 393 -15.94 2.89 -27.67
N ALA A 394 -16.18 3.93 -26.88
CA ALA A 394 -17.46 4.14 -26.19
C ALA A 394 -18.64 4.17 -27.18
N LEU A 395 -18.52 4.91 -28.28
CA LEU A 395 -19.55 4.95 -29.33
C LEU A 395 -19.78 3.56 -29.99
N SER A 396 -18.71 2.80 -30.24
CA SER A 396 -18.82 1.43 -30.77
C SER A 396 -19.54 0.50 -29.79
N ALA A 397 -19.16 0.54 -28.51
CA ALA A 397 -19.76 -0.27 -27.47
C ALA A 397 -21.23 0.11 -27.24
N GLU A 398 -21.56 1.41 -27.19
CA GLU A 398 -22.93 1.87 -27.02
C GLU A 398 -23.86 1.42 -28.16
N SER A 399 -23.33 1.24 -29.36
CA SER A 399 -24.10 0.73 -30.51
C SER A 399 -24.48 -0.76 -30.38
N LYS A 400 -23.91 -1.50 -29.43
CA LYS A 400 -24.14 -2.95 -29.27
C LYS A 400 -25.45 -3.25 -28.57
N ASP A 401 -26.12 -4.30 -29.03
CA ASP A 401 -27.36 -4.83 -28.46
C ASP A 401 -27.22 -6.30 -28.05
N LEU A 402 -27.15 -6.57 -26.74
CA LEU A 402 -27.11 -7.93 -26.20
C LEU A 402 -28.49 -8.44 -25.73
N SER A 403 -29.58 -7.87 -26.25
CA SER A 403 -30.91 -8.43 -26.01
C SER A 403 -31.03 -9.88 -26.53
N PRO A 404 -31.86 -10.72 -25.88
CA PRO A 404 -32.11 -12.07 -26.36
C PRO A 404 -32.56 -12.04 -27.84
N ASP A 405 -31.97 -12.90 -28.66
CA ASP A 405 -32.23 -13.05 -30.10
C ASP A 405 -31.73 -11.92 -31.04
N SER A 406 -30.97 -10.94 -30.55
CA SER A 406 -30.32 -9.95 -31.42
C SER A 406 -29.23 -10.58 -32.30
N ALA A 407 -28.98 -9.98 -33.47
CA ALA A 407 -27.87 -10.39 -34.34
C ALA A 407 -26.51 -10.19 -33.65
N ASP A 408 -26.42 -9.16 -32.82
CA ASP A 408 -25.25 -8.81 -32.01
C ASP A 408 -24.95 -9.87 -30.94
N THR A 409 -25.97 -10.43 -30.29
CA THR A 409 -25.79 -11.56 -29.36
C THR A 409 -25.20 -12.77 -30.07
N ALA A 410 -25.70 -13.12 -31.25
CA ALA A 410 -25.13 -14.23 -32.04
C ALA A 410 -23.67 -13.95 -32.46
N ALA A 411 -23.37 -12.72 -32.87
CA ALA A 411 -22.02 -12.30 -33.24
C ALA A 411 -21.06 -12.32 -32.04
N TYR A 412 -21.50 -11.84 -30.87
CA TYR A 412 -20.77 -11.89 -29.62
C TYR A 412 -20.41 -13.32 -29.23
N LEU A 413 -21.39 -14.24 -29.24
CA LEU A 413 -21.17 -15.65 -28.89
C LEU A 413 -20.19 -16.32 -29.85
N ALA A 414 -20.28 -16.04 -31.16
CA ALA A 414 -19.36 -16.57 -32.16
C ALA A 414 -17.93 -16.01 -32.00
N ALA A 415 -17.80 -14.71 -31.70
CA ALA A 415 -16.52 -14.09 -31.40
C ALA A 415 -15.90 -14.71 -30.13
N ARG A 416 -16.69 -14.85 -29.05
CA ARG A 416 -16.22 -15.47 -27.81
C ARG A 416 -15.79 -16.93 -27.98
N ALA A 417 -16.53 -17.72 -28.76
CA ALA A 417 -16.13 -19.08 -29.09
C ALA A 417 -14.81 -19.13 -29.87
N THR A 418 -14.61 -18.19 -30.80
CA THR A 418 -13.36 -18.05 -31.55
C THR A 418 -12.20 -17.66 -30.63
N ASP A 419 -12.42 -16.73 -29.69
CA ASP A 419 -11.44 -16.34 -28.68
C ASP A 419 -10.98 -17.55 -27.87
N LEU A 420 -11.90 -18.34 -27.33
CA LEU A 420 -11.57 -19.50 -26.51
C LEU A 420 -10.82 -20.58 -27.29
N ARG A 421 -11.25 -20.88 -28.53
CA ARG A 421 -10.57 -21.86 -29.39
C ARG A 421 -9.14 -21.46 -29.72
N LEU A 422 -8.93 -20.19 -30.08
CA LEU A 422 -7.61 -19.70 -30.49
C LEU A 422 -6.64 -19.53 -29.32
N THR A 423 -7.16 -19.42 -28.10
CA THR A 423 -6.37 -19.07 -26.91
C THR A 423 -6.41 -20.17 -25.87
N LYS A 424 -7.49 -20.29 -25.09
CA LYS A 424 -7.66 -21.27 -24.02
C LYS A 424 -7.40 -22.70 -24.50
N ASP A 425 -8.15 -23.17 -25.50
CA ASP A 425 -8.04 -24.55 -25.97
C ASP A 425 -6.65 -24.85 -26.56
N ALA A 426 -6.07 -23.87 -27.26
CA ALA A 426 -4.75 -23.97 -27.84
C ALA A 426 -3.62 -23.98 -26.79
N LEU A 427 -3.73 -23.15 -25.75
CA LEU A 427 -2.80 -23.11 -24.63
C LEU A 427 -2.87 -24.40 -23.81
N ASP A 428 -4.07 -24.90 -23.50
CA ASP A 428 -4.25 -26.16 -22.79
C ASP A 428 -3.65 -27.33 -23.58
N ALA A 429 -3.91 -27.38 -24.89
CA ALA A 429 -3.31 -28.38 -25.76
C ALA A 429 -1.78 -28.26 -25.81
N TYR A 430 -1.24 -27.05 -25.90
CA TYR A 430 0.21 -26.79 -25.94
C TYR A 430 0.90 -27.21 -24.64
N LEU A 431 0.40 -26.74 -23.49
CA LEU A 431 0.92 -27.09 -22.17
C LEU A 431 0.88 -28.61 -21.94
N SER A 432 -0.25 -29.26 -22.28
CA SER A 432 -0.40 -30.70 -22.11
C SER A 432 0.48 -31.52 -23.06
N THR A 433 0.58 -31.14 -24.33
CA THR A 433 1.32 -31.90 -25.36
C THR A 433 2.81 -31.99 -25.02
N TYR A 434 3.36 -30.90 -24.50
CA TYR A 434 4.80 -30.80 -24.22
C TYR A 434 5.15 -30.93 -22.72
N ALA A 435 4.14 -31.20 -21.88
CA ALA A 435 4.23 -31.28 -20.42
C ALA A 435 4.96 -30.05 -19.84
N LEU A 436 4.41 -28.87 -20.10
CA LEU A 436 5.00 -27.59 -19.69
C LEU A 436 4.38 -27.11 -18.38
N ASP A 437 5.21 -26.55 -17.52
CA ASP A 437 4.80 -25.86 -16.30
C ASP A 437 4.41 -24.40 -16.58
N ALA A 438 5.06 -23.78 -17.57
CA ALA A 438 4.80 -22.41 -18.01
C ALA A 438 5.22 -22.18 -19.47
N VAL A 439 4.78 -21.06 -20.02
CA VAL A 439 5.20 -20.52 -21.32
C VAL A 439 5.87 -19.17 -21.09
N LEU A 440 7.06 -18.97 -21.64
CA LEU A 440 7.83 -17.74 -21.55
C LEU A 440 7.64 -16.89 -22.82
N PHE A 441 7.30 -15.62 -22.63
CA PHE A 441 7.18 -14.64 -23.70
C PHE A 441 8.12 -13.44 -23.50
N PRO A 442 8.64 -12.85 -24.59
CA PRO A 442 9.26 -11.53 -24.53
C PRO A 442 8.24 -10.47 -24.11
N THR A 443 8.51 -9.70 -23.06
CA THR A 443 7.67 -8.57 -22.60
C THR A 443 6.20 -8.99 -22.40
N THR A 444 5.26 -8.22 -22.93
CA THR A 444 3.81 -8.44 -22.92
C THR A 444 3.29 -9.25 -24.11
N ARG A 445 4.14 -9.89 -24.91
CA ARG A 445 3.69 -10.53 -26.17
C ARG A 445 2.76 -11.73 -25.94
N GLY A 446 2.79 -12.32 -24.74
CA GLY A 446 1.81 -13.32 -24.28
C GLY A 446 0.50 -12.75 -23.74
N ALA A 447 0.37 -11.43 -23.58
CA ALA A 447 -0.79 -10.82 -22.93
C ALA A 447 -2.09 -11.12 -23.65
N ASN A 448 -2.12 -11.01 -24.99
CA ASN A 448 -3.36 -11.21 -25.75
C ASN A 448 -3.91 -12.63 -25.62
N ILE A 449 -3.03 -13.64 -25.71
CA ILE A 449 -3.44 -15.04 -25.62
C ILE A 449 -3.82 -15.42 -24.19
N GLY A 450 -3.08 -14.94 -23.18
CA GLY A 450 -3.39 -15.19 -21.75
C GLY A 450 -4.67 -14.52 -21.27
N ALA A 451 -4.87 -13.25 -21.65
CA ALA A 451 -6.07 -12.47 -21.31
C ALA A 451 -7.36 -13.13 -21.81
N ARG A 452 -7.41 -13.47 -23.10
CA ARG A 452 -8.61 -14.08 -23.72
C ARG A 452 -8.90 -15.47 -23.18
N ALA A 453 -7.87 -16.20 -22.75
CA ALA A 453 -7.99 -17.48 -22.06
C ALA A 453 -8.43 -17.35 -20.60
N GLY A 454 -8.27 -16.16 -19.99
CA GLY A 454 -8.49 -15.92 -18.57
C GLY A 454 -7.39 -16.51 -17.67
N TYR A 455 -6.19 -16.72 -18.21
CA TYR A 455 -5.09 -17.46 -17.56
C TYR A 455 -4.09 -16.54 -16.87
N PRO A 456 -3.37 -17.02 -15.84
CA PRO A 456 -2.47 -16.18 -15.07
C PRO A 456 -1.18 -15.88 -15.84
N SER A 457 -0.58 -14.74 -15.54
CA SER A 457 0.73 -14.35 -16.04
C SER A 457 1.50 -13.53 -15.00
N VAL A 458 2.82 -13.69 -14.99
CA VAL A 458 3.73 -12.91 -14.15
C VAL A 458 4.74 -12.25 -15.07
N ILE A 459 4.78 -10.91 -15.08
CA ILE A 459 5.86 -10.15 -15.72
C ILE A 459 6.87 -9.70 -14.67
N LEU A 460 8.15 -9.69 -15.03
CA LEU A 460 9.24 -9.20 -14.20
C LEU A 460 10.40 -8.69 -15.07
N PRO A 461 11.33 -7.88 -14.51
CA PRO A 461 12.48 -7.35 -15.25
C PRO A 461 13.35 -8.46 -15.85
N GLY A 462 13.62 -8.38 -17.15
CA GLY A 462 14.53 -9.29 -17.87
C GLY A 462 15.86 -8.63 -18.26
N GLY A 463 15.87 -7.30 -18.44
CA GLY A 463 17.05 -6.50 -18.72
C GLY A 463 16.67 -5.05 -19.04
N TYR A 464 17.61 -4.31 -19.64
CA TYR A 464 17.39 -2.94 -20.12
C TYR A 464 17.99 -2.76 -21.51
N LEU A 465 17.36 -1.89 -22.30
CA LEU A 465 17.83 -1.46 -23.61
C LEU A 465 18.62 -0.16 -23.46
N ALA A 466 19.76 -0.08 -24.14
CA ALA A 466 20.61 1.10 -24.11
C ALA A 466 19.82 2.36 -24.50
N ASN A 467 19.76 3.34 -23.59
CA ASN A 467 19.14 4.62 -23.90
C ASN A 467 20.14 5.48 -24.70
N SER A 468 19.75 5.86 -25.92
CA SER A 468 20.58 6.70 -26.81
C SER A 468 20.31 8.20 -26.67
N THR A 469 19.44 8.61 -25.74
CA THR A 469 19.09 10.02 -25.52
C THR A 469 19.88 10.64 -24.36
N PRO A 470 20.49 11.82 -24.52
CA PRO A 470 21.47 12.36 -23.57
C PRO A 470 20.90 13.10 -22.34
N THR A 471 19.57 13.24 -22.20
CA THR A 471 18.97 14.12 -21.17
C THR A 471 18.51 13.39 -19.91
N ILE A 472 18.24 12.08 -19.98
CA ILE A 472 18.07 11.20 -18.81
C ILE A 472 18.86 9.91 -19.06
N ALA A 473 19.67 9.54 -18.06
CA ALA A 473 20.76 8.58 -18.20
C ALA A 473 20.35 7.11 -18.07
N ASP A 474 19.11 6.81 -17.67
CA ASP A 474 18.70 5.43 -17.41
C ASP A 474 18.39 4.68 -18.71
N ASP A 475 18.80 3.41 -18.75
CA ASP A 475 18.43 2.47 -19.79
C ASP A 475 16.93 2.11 -19.70
N ILE A 476 16.35 1.68 -20.80
CA ILE A 476 14.90 1.46 -20.92
C ILE A 476 14.55 0.04 -20.43
N PRO A 477 13.66 -0.11 -19.42
CA PRO A 477 13.24 -1.44 -18.95
C PRO A 477 12.71 -2.37 -20.05
N PHE A 478 13.10 -3.63 -19.98
CA PHE A 478 12.59 -4.70 -20.82
C PHE A 478 12.35 -5.97 -20.01
N GLY A 479 11.10 -6.42 -19.97
CA GLY A 479 10.65 -7.54 -19.17
C GLY A 479 10.57 -8.86 -19.94
N ILE A 480 10.40 -9.93 -19.17
CA ILE A 480 9.94 -11.24 -19.64
C ILE A 480 8.65 -11.60 -18.90
N SER A 481 7.78 -12.39 -19.51
CA SER A 481 6.58 -12.88 -18.83
C SER A 481 6.43 -14.38 -18.88
N PHE A 482 6.06 -14.96 -17.75
CA PHE A 482 5.58 -16.33 -17.66
C PHE A 482 4.05 -16.34 -17.75
N LEU A 483 3.51 -17.29 -18.50
CA LEU A 483 2.09 -17.58 -18.61
C LEU A 483 1.86 -19.05 -18.26
N GLY A 484 0.79 -19.33 -17.51
CA GLY A 484 0.42 -20.69 -17.11
C GLY A 484 -1.02 -21.04 -17.49
N THR A 485 -1.50 -22.18 -17.01
CA THR A 485 -2.93 -22.55 -17.11
C THR A 485 -3.73 -21.92 -15.96
N ALA A 486 -5.06 -21.98 -16.00
CA ALA A 486 -5.89 -21.48 -14.92
C ALA A 486 -5.47 -22.07 -13.56
N TYR A 487 -5.41 -21.20 -12.55
CA TYR A 487 -5.05 -21.51 -11.16
C TYR A 487 -3.59 -21.97 -10.95
N SER A 488 -2.70 -21.70 -11.90
CA SER A 488 -1.27 -22.04 -11.78
C SER A 488 -0.41 -20.91 -11.21
N GLU A 489 -1.01 -19.90 -10.55
CA GLU A 489 -0.26 -18.83 -9.87
C GLU A 489 0.83 -19.38 -8.93
N PRO A 490 0.60 -20.46 -8.14
CA PRO A 490 1.67 -21.05 -7.32
C PRO A 490 2.92 -21.42 -8.13
N THR A 491 2.74 -22.08 -9.27
CA THR A 491 3.84 -22.48 -10.17
C THR A 491 4.53 -21.25 -10.77
N LEU A 492 3.75 -20.28 -11.26
CA LEU A 492 4.31 -19.09 -11.88
C LEU A 492 5.09 -18.22 -10.89
N ILE A 493 4.59 -18.08 -9.66
CA ILE A 493 5.26 -17.35 -8.57
C ILE A 493 6.58 -18.03 -8.22
N GLY A 494 6.59 -19.36 -8.07
CA GLY A 494 7.84 -20.11 -7.84
C GLY A 494 8.87 -19.89 -8.94
N LEU A 495 8.47 -20.06 -10.21
CA LEU A 495 9.38 -19.89 -11.36
C LEU A 495 9.92 -18.46 -11.48
N ALA A 496 9.04 -17.46 -11.31
CA ALA A 496 9.41 -16.05 -11.35
C ALA A 496 10.35 -15.69 -10.20
N TYR A 497 10.08 -16.17 -8.98
CA TYR A 497 10.92 -15.96 -7.82
C TYR A 497 12.30 -16.60 -8.00
N ALA A 498 12.37 -17.87 -8.42
CA ALA A 498 13.64 -18.54 -8.69
C ALA A 498 14.48 -17.80 -9.74
N TYR A 499 13.86 -17.27 -10.80
CA TYR A 499 14.55 -16.43 -11.79
C TYR A 499 15.02 -15.10 -11.18
N GLU A 500 14.15 -14.40 -10.44
CA GLU A 500 14.45 -13.11 -9.80
C GLU A 500 15.65 -13.24 -8.85
N GLN A 501 15.66 -14.26 -7.98
CA GLN A 501 16.70 -14.46 -6.98
C GLN A 501 18.09 -14.69 -7.58
N VAL A 502 18.16 -15.30 -8.77
CA VAL A 502 19.44 -15.55 -9.45
C VAL A 502 19.85 -14.37 -10.33
N SER A 503 18.89 -13.69 -10.95
CA SER A 503 19.16 -12.65 -11.96
C SER A 503 19.35 -11.26 -11.36
N GLN A 504 18.59 -10.91 -10.32
CA GLN A 504 18.62 -9.61 -9.62
C GLN A 504 18.70 -8.41 -10.57
N VAL A 505 17.88 -8.44 -11.65
CA VAL A 505 17.97 -7.49 -12.76
C VAL A 505 17.48 -6.09 -12.41
N ARG A 506 16.51 -5.95 -11.51
CA ARG A 506 15.88 -4.66 -11.21
C ARG A 506 16.91 -3.64 -10.71
N VAL A 507 16.81 -2.40 -11.21
CA VAL A 507 17.58 -1.23 -10.79
C VAL A 507 16.59 -0.10 -10.56
N ALA A 508 16.63 0.54 -9.39
CA ALA A 508 15.76 1.68 -9.10
C ALA A 508 16.02 2.86 -10.07
N PRO A 509 14.98 3.60 -10.49
CA PRO A 509 15.14 4.74 -11.39
C PRO A 509 15.97 5.87 -10.73
N ALA A 510 16.94 6.42 -11.46
CA ALA A 510 17.84 7.45 -10.93
C ALA A 510 17.16 8.81 -10.72
N SER A 511 15.99 9.03 -11.33
CA SER A 511 15.24 10.28 -11.21
C SER A 511 14.62 10.49 -9.81
N THR A 512 14.45 9.44 -9.02
CA THR A 512 13.81 9.48 -7.68
C THR A 512 14.75 8.97 -6.58
N PRO A 513 15.88 9.66 -6.31
CA PRO A 513 16.85 9.23 -5.31
C PRO A 513 16.29 9.26 -3.87
N ALA A 514 17.10 8.80 -2.92
CA ALA A 514 16.70 8.81 -1.51
C ALA A 514 16.57 10.25 -0.99
N LEU A 515 15.55 10.50 -0.18
CA LEU A 515 15.38 11.73 0.58
C LEU A 515 16.05 11.63 1.96
N PRO A 516 16.35 12.77 2.62
CA PRO A 516 16.82 12.78 4.00
C PRO A 516 15.84 12.06 4.94
N GLY A 517 16.35 11.23 5.85
CA GLY A 517 15.55 10.47 6.83
C GLY A 517 15.05 9.11 6.33
N GLU A 518 15.24 8.78 5.06
CA GLU A 518 14.82 7.49 4.49
C GLU A 518 15.78 6.32 4.79
N SER A 519 16.92 6.60 5.42
CA SER A 519 17.92 5.61 5.81
C SER A 519 18.38 5.89 7.24
N PHE A 520 18.28 4.87 8.10
CA PHE A 520 18.66 4.98 9.51
C PHE A 520 19.08 3.62 10.06
N GLN A 521 19.89 3.65 11.12
CA GLN A 521 20.35 2.46 11.81
C GLN A 521 19.45 2.15 13.01
N TYR A 522 19.24 0.87 13.27
CA TYR A 522 18.54 0.37 14.44
C TYR A 522 19.18 -0.93 14.93
N LEU A 523 19.03 -1.20 16.23
CA LEU A 523 19.52 -2.44 16.84
C LEU A 523 18.42 -3.50 16.77
N THR A 524 18.82 -4.77 16.63
CA THR A 524 17.88 -5.92 16.59
C THR A 524 18.08 -6.91 17.73
N ASP A 525 18.93 -6.57 18.70
CA ASP A 525 19.13 -7.35 19.91
C ASP A 525 18.62 -6.51 21.09
N VAL A 526 17.67 -7.07 21.84
CA VAL A 526 17.33 -6.67 23.21
C VAL A 526 18.42 -7.22 24.14
N LEU A 527 19.10 -6.40 24.95
CA LEU A 527 20.36 -6.75 25.62
C LEU A 527 20.26 -6.86 27.17
N VAL A 528 19.13 -6.55 27.81
CA VAL A 528 18.97 -6.68 29.26
C VAL A 528 17.70 -7.43 29.63
N THR A 529 17.86 -8.52 30.39
CA THR A 529 16.77 -9.27 31.01
C THR A 529 17.04 -9.31 32.50
N GLY A 530 16.07 -8.89 33.30
CA GLY A 530 16.07 -9.08 34.75
C GLY A 530 15.84 -10.55 35.11
N THR A 531 15.43 -10.77 36.34
CA THR A 531 15.13 -12.04 36.99
C THR A 531 13.69 -12.02 37.49
N ASP A 532 13.18 -13.14 38.00
CA ASP A 532 11.84 -13.19 38.61
C ASP A 532 11.83 -12.61 40.05
N GLY A 533 12.70 -11.64 40.36
CA GLY A 533 12.65 -10.91 41.64
C GLY A 533 13.35 -9.56 41.54
N ASP A 534 13.14 -8.71 42.55
CA ASP A 534 13.49 -7.28 42.52
C ASP A 534 14.89 -6.95 41.97
N ASP A 535 14.91 -6.27 40.83
CA ASP A 535 16.07 -5.88 40.07
C ASP A 535 16.29 -4.36 40.04
N PHE A 536 17.56 -3.98 39.87
CA PHE A 536 17.95 -2.60 39.62
C PHE A 536 18.65 -2.52 38.27
N ILE A 537 17.92 -2.03 37.27
CA ILE A 537 18.35 -1.98 35.87
C ILE A 537 18.63 -0.53 35.48
N ASP A 538 19.88 -0.13 35.56
CA ASP A 538 20.30 1.26 35.36
C ASP A 538 21.30 1.40 34.20
N ALA A 539 20.97 2.27 33.24
CA ALA A 539 21.77 2.58 32.06
C ALA A 539 23.16 3.15 32.39
N ALA A 540 23.39 3.68 33.60
CA ALA A 540 24.73 4.07 34.04
C ALA A 540 25.61 2.89 34.50
N THR A 541 25.01 1.77 34.88
CA THR A 541 25.72 0.71 35.63
C THR A 541 25.69 -0.66 34.95
N VAL A 542 24.69 -0.96 34.14
CA VAL A 542 24.58 -2.22 33.41
C VAL A 542 25.44 -2.18 32.14
N THR A 543 26.39 -3.10 32.03
CA THR A 543 27.30 -3.13 30.88
C THR A 543 26.53 -3.52 29.61
N GLY A 544 26.42 -2.59 28.66
CA GLY A 544 25.71 -2.79 27.40
C GLY A 544 24.31 -2.17 27.35
N PHE A 545 23.81 -1.67 28.47
CA PHE A 545 22.64 -0.79 28.54
C PHE A 545 23.16 0.64 28.62
N ASP A 546 22.93 1.44 27.59
CA ASP A 546 23.39 2.84 27.57
C ASP A 546 22.22 3.83 27.37
N GLY A 547 21.00 3.31 27.41
CA GLY A 547 19.74 4.02 27.27
C GLY A 547 19.46 4.46 25.83
N ASN A 548 20.19 3.96 24.82
CA ASN A 548 20.02 4.37 23.42
C ASN A 548 19.49 3.22 22.56
N SER A 549 18.18 3.22 22.33
CA SER A 549 17.52 2.18 21.51
C SER A 549 17.77 0.77 22.06
N ASP A 550 17.89 0.67 23.37
CA ASP A 550 17.99 -0.59 24.09
C ASP A 550 16.61 -1.22 24.24
N VAL A 551 16.57 -2.52 24.50
CA VAL A 551 15.33 -3.15 24.93
C VAL A 551 15.57 -3.90 26.23
N VAL A 552 14.67 -3.70 27.20
CA VAL A 552 14.77 -4.16 28.58
C VAL A 552 13.51 -4.95 28.92
N TYR A 553 13.68 -6.16 29.47
CA TYR A 553 12.61 -6.91 30.11
C TYR A 553 12.96 -7.08 31.59
N ALA A 554 12.20 -6.48 32.50
CA ALA A 554 12.46 -6.58 33.94
C ALA A 554 12.00 -7.96 34.48
N LEU A 555 10.87 -8.46 33.96
CA LEU A 555 10.22 -9.75 34.25
C LEU A 555 9.25 -9.69 35.42
N ALA A 556 9.59 -10.24 36.58
CA ALA A 556 8.67 -10.27 37.71
C ALA A 556 9.41 -9.81 38.96
N GLY A 557 8.73 -9.12 39.87
CA GLY A 557 9.37 -8.47 41.01
C GLY A 557 9.05 -6.99 41.03
N ASN A 558 9.49 -6.30 42.07
CA ASN A 558 9.32 -4.84 42.14
C ASN A 558 10.62 -4.18 41.71
N ASP A 559 10.70 -3.83 40.44
CA ASP A 559 11.93 -3.45 39.76
C ASP A 559 12.09 -1.93 39.69
N LEU A 560 13.35 -1.49 39.59
CA LEU A 560 13.68 -0.09 39.32
C LEU A 560 14.50 0.00 38.04
N ILE A 561 13.91 0.61 37.01
CA ILE A 561 14.49 0.73 35.68
C ILE A 561 14.79 2.21 35.37
N ASP A 562 16.06 2.54 35.10
CA ASP A 562 16.50 3.91 34.77
C ASP A 562 17.12 3.96 33.36
N THR A 563 16.40 4.61 32.43
CA THR A 563 16.87 4.88 31.04
C THR A 563 17.41 6.32 30.87
N ASN A 564 17.34 7.16 31.89
CA ASN A 564 17.49 8.61 31.78
C ASN A 564 18.95 9.10 31.57
N GLN A 565 19.91 8.18 31.57
CA GLN A 565 21.32 8.49 31.30
C GLN A 565 21.62 8.74 29.81
N SER A 566 20.63 8.49 28.95
CA SER A 566 20.74 8.49 27.50
C SER A 566 20.92 9.87 26.85
N VAL A 567 21.73 9.94 25.79
CA VAL A 567 21.88 11.14 24.95
C VAL A 567 20.98 11.09 23.71
N SER A 568 20.64 9.90 23.20
CA SER A 568 19.87 9.65 21.96
C SER A 568 18.45 9.14 22.21
N GLY A 569 18.21 8.44 23.31
CA GLY A 569 16.91 7.88 23.68
C GLY A 569 16.52 6.64 22.89
N GLY A 570 15.24 6.28 22.89
CA GLY A 570 14.70 5.27 21.99
C GLY A 570 14.49 3.88 22.59
N SER A 571 14.67 3.72 23.90
CA SER A 571 14.68 2.41 24.54
C SER A 571 13.27 1.85 24.66
N GLN A 572 13.10 0.54 24.51
CA GLN A 572 11.85 -0.17 24.80
C GLN A 572 11.99 -0.87 26.15
N VAL A 573 11.11 -0.57 27.10
CA VAL A 573 11.17 -1.13 28.44
C VAL A 573 9.86 -1.83 28.72
N TYR A 574 9.95 -3.06 29.20
CA TYR A 574 8.82 -3.88 29.64
C TYR A 574 9.08 -4.26 31.10
N GLY A 575 8.24 -3.79 32.03
CA GLY A 575 8.34 -4.13 33.46
C GLY A 575 7.97 -5.58 33.69
N GLY A 576 6.70 -5.92 33.49
CA GLY A 576 6.18 -7.28 33.63
C GLY A 576 5.27 -7.39 34.84
N GLU A 577 5.46 -8.36 35.74
CA GLU A 577 4.60 -8.52 36.93
C GLU A 577 5.24 -7.89 38.20
N GLY A 578 4.62 -6.91 38.82
CA GLY A 578 5.01 -6.33 40.11
C GLY A 578 4.84 -4.82 40.16
N ASP A 579 5.09 -4.20 41.33
CA ASP A 579 5.00 -2.74 41.45
C ASP A 579 6.36 -2.12 41.10
N ASP A 580 6.51 -1.68 39.85
CA ASP A 580 7.75 -1.21 39.25
C ASP A 580 7.92 0.31 39.31
N VAL A 581 9.17 0.75 39.15
CA VAL A 581 9.52 2.16 39.07
C VAL A 581 10.38 2.42 37.84
N PHE A 582 9.90 3.29 36.96
CA PHE A 582 10.60 3.69 35.74
C PHE A 582 11.07 5.14 35.85
N ILE A 583 12.36 5.38 35.60
CA ILE A 583 12.93 6.71 35.39
C ILE A 583 13.22 6.84 33.89
N VAL A 584 12.33 7.54 33.19
CA VAL A 584 12.27 7.54 31.73
C VAL A 584 13.02 8.72 31.14
N GLY A 585 13.85 8.43 30.13
CA GLY A 585 14.68 9.39 29.43
C GLY A 585 13.93 10.14 28.34
N LYS A 586 14.17 9.78 27.09
CA LYS A 586 13.59 10.47 25.94
C LYS A 586 13.39 9.50 24.80
N LEU A 587 12.38 9.71 23.96
CA LEU A 587 12.06 8.80 22.85
C LEU A 587 11.88 7.34 23.29
N ASP A 588 11.73 7.07 24.59
CA ASP A 588 11.61 5.72 25.12
C ASP A 588 10.16 5.26 24.99
N ARG A 589 9.98 3.96 24.70
CA ARG A 589 8.70 3.28 24.83
C ARG A 589 8.72 2.45 26.11
N VAL A 590 7.76 2.64 26.99
CA VAL A 590 7.69 1.93 28.28
C VAL A 590 6.32 1.27 28.40
N SER A 591 6.31 0.04 28.88
CA SER A 591 5.14 -0.75 29.27
C SER A 591 5.38 -1.18 30.72
N GLY A 592 4.51 -0.72 31.63
CA GLY A 592 4.55 -1.04 33.05
C GLY A 592 4.33 -2.53 33.26
N GLY A 593 3.14 -2.99 32.90
CA GLY A 593 2.77 -4.40 32.94
C GLY A 593 1.64 -4.63 33.93
N GLU A 594 1.70 -5.71 34.71
CA GLU A 594 0.75 -5.96 35.79
C GLU A 594 1.31 -5.42 37.12
N GLY A 595 0.62 -4.50 37.77
CA GLY A 595 1.01 -3.97 39.08
C GLY A 595 0.76 -2.47 39.19
N ASN A 596 1.04 -1.87 40.35
CA ASN A 596 0.85 -0.44 40.55
C ASN A 596 2.19 0.28 40.37
N ASP A 597 2.42 0.76 39.16
CA ASP A 597 3.71 1.26 38.71
C ASP A 597 3.88 2.76 38.89
N ILE A 598 5.15 3.19 38.99
CA ILE A 598 5.53 4.59 38.99
C ILE A 598 6.36 4.90 37.75
N LEU A 599 5.80 5.69 36.84
CA LEU A 599 6.43 6.04 35.56
C LEU A 599 6.86 7.51 35.58
N ASP A 600 8.11 7.78 35.97
CA ASP A 600 8.67 9.13 36.08
C ASP A 600 9.46 9.54 34.82
N ALA A 601 8.77 10.21 33.90
CA ALA A 601 9.36 10.88 32.73
C ALA A 601 9.67 12.37 32.98
N SER A 602 9.51 12.86 34.21
CA SER A 602 9.61 14.30 34.51
C SER A 602 11.02 14.87 34.38
N TYR A 603 12.03 13.99 34.44
CA TYR A 603 13.43 14.33 34.21
C TYR A 603 13.85 14.17 32.74
N GLY A 604 12.99 13.57 31.92
CA GLY A 604 13.22 13.27 30.52
C GLY A 604 13.28 14.48 29.60
N ARG A 605 13.72 14.27 28.35
CA ARG A 605 13.68 15.33 27.31
C ARG A 605 12.41 15.30 26.46
N GLY A 606 11.52 14.36 26.73
CA GLY A 606 10.22 14.21 26.09
C GLY A 606 10.19 13.19 24.95
N SER A 607 9.05 13.15 24.25
CA SER A 607 8.80 12.27 23.10
C SER A 607 8.75 10.78 23.45
N ASN A 608 8.46 10.45 24.71
CA ASN A 608 8.28 9.09 25.15
C ASN A 608 6.87 8.57 24.83
N ASP A 609 6.71 7.25 24.79
CA ASP A 609 5.47 6.50 24.60
C ASP A 609 5.30 5.54 25.77
N ILE A 610 4.51 5.89 26.78
CA ILE A 610 4.50 5.23 28.09
C ILE A 610 3.11 4.66 28.36
N SER A 611 3.05 3.37 28.65
CA SER A 611 1.85 2.63 29.06
C SER A 611 2.01 2.17 30.51
N GLY A 612 0.99 2.36 31.33
CA GLY A 612 0.89 1.72 32.66
C GLY A 612 0.50 0.25 32.53
N ASP A 613 -0.46 -0.02 31.64
CA ASP A 613 -1.06 -1.32 31.37
C ASP A 613 -2.11 -1.74 32.41
N ASP A 614 -1.85 -2.67 33.34
CA ASP A 614 -2.83 -3.16 34.30
C ASP A 614 -2.45 -2.75 35.74
N GLY A 615 -3.21 -1.84 36.37
CA GLY A 615 -3.03 -1.44 37.76
C GLY A 615 -3.40 0.02 38.03
N ASP A 616 -3.25 0.45 39.30
CA ASP A 616 -3.45 1.86 39.68
C ASP A 616 -2.10 2.60 39.58
N ASP A 617 -1.80 3.15 38.40
CA ASP A 617 -0.47 3.66 38.05
C ASP A 617 -0.28 5.15 38.33
N VAL A 618 0.98 5.55 38.53
CA VAL A 618 1.35 6.93 38.81
C VAL A 618 2.39 7.43 37.81
N PHE A 619 1.99 8.38 36.99
CA PHE A 619 2.85 9.02 36.00
C PHE A 619 3.34 10.38 36.48
N TYR A 620 4.64 10.64 36.34
CA TYR A 620 5.20 11.99 36.47
C TYR A 620 5.70 12.48 35.12
N LEU A 621 5.05 13.53 34.61
CA LEU A 621 5.17 13.94 33.22
C LEU A 621 6.08 15.15 33.04
N GLY A 622 6.88 15.08 31.98
CA GLY A 622 7.67 16.18 31.46
C GLY A 622 6.93 16.90 30.34
N LYS A 623 7.42 16.71 29.11
CA LYS A 623 6.92 17.42 27.92
C LYS A 623 6.90 16.52 26.70
N ASN A 624 5.97 16.78 25.78
CA ASN A 624 5.88 16.12 24.48
C ASN A 624 5.83 14.58 24.56
N ASP A 625 5.28 14.02 25.63
CA ASP A 625 5.15 12.57 25.82
C ASP A 625 3.75 12.09 25.42
N THR A 626 3.63 10.84 24.99
CA THR A 626 2.35 10.14 24.77
C THR A 626 2.16 9.09 25.86
N LEU A 627 1.03 9.13 26.54
CA LEU A 627 0.74 8.37 27.75
C LEU A 627 -0.56 7.60 27.59
N PHE A 628 -0.56 6.35 28.06
CA PHE A 628 -1.73 5.51 28.20
C PHE A 628 -1.74 4.95 29.63
N GLY A 629 -2.78 5.20 30.40
CA GLY A 629 -2.93 4.63 31.74
C GLY A 629 -3.12 3.13 31.63
N GLY A 630 -4.31 2.75 31.19
CA GLY A 630 -4.64 1.35 30.93
C GLY A 630 -5.86 0.95 31.73
N ALA A 631 -5.75 -0.07 32.57
CA ALA A 631 -6.84 -0.52 33.44
C ALA A 631 -6.53 -0.25 34.90
N GLY A 632 -7.31 0.59 35.57
CA GLY A 632 -7.16 0.95 36.98
C GLY A 632 -7.38 2.44 37.21
N ASP A 633 -7.29 2.89 38.46
CA ASP A 633 -7.52 4.29 38.82
C ASP A 633 -6.21 5.10 38.75
N ASP A 634 -5.86 5.58 37.55
CA ASP A 634 -4.54 6.14 37.25
C ASP A 634 -4.36 7.61 37.62
N GLN A 635 -3.10 8.02 37.85
CA GLN A 635 -2.76 9.38 38.24
C GLN A 635 -1.64 9.98 37.39
N PHE A 636 -1.96 11.08 36.68
CA PHE A 636 -1.03 11.78 35.81
C PHE A 636 -0.62 13.13 36.40
N TYR A 637 0.63 13.24 36.86
CA TYR A 637 1.19 14.46 37.45
C TYR A 637 2.10 15.20 36.48
N VAL A 638 1.60 16.29 35.88
CA VAL A 638 2.44 17.17 35.06
C VAL A 638 3.28 18.06 35.96
N ARG A 639 4.61 17.89 35.90
CA ARG A 639 5.56 18.69 36.70
C ARG A 639 6.09 19.88 35.91
N PHE A 640 7.01 19.63 34.98
CA PHE A 640 7.70 20.64 34.18
C PHE A 640 7.51 20.33 32.70
N GLY A 641 6.86 21.20 31.93
CA GLY A 641 6.69 20.95 30.50
C GLY A 641 5.27 21.20 30.00
N GLY A 642 4.81 20.39 29.04
CA GLY A 642 3.57 20.59 28.30
C GLY A 642 3.56 19.80 26.99
N ASP A 643 2.51 19.94 26.19
CA ASP A 643 2.34 19.22 24.91
C ASP A 643 2.30 17.69 25.06
N ASN A 644 1.92 17.16 26.22
CA ASN A 644 1.71 15.72 26.39
C ASN A 644 0.35 15.31 25.81
N LEU A 645 0.25 14.12 25.23
CA LEU A 645 -1.00 13.47 24.85
C LEU A 645 -1.29 12.35 25.86
N ILE A 646 -2.38 12.47 26.60
CA ILE A 646 -2.71 11.58 27.71
C ILE A 646 -4.05 10.90 27.43
N THR A 647 -4.07 9.58 27.61
CA THR A 647 -5.27 8.75 27.58
C THR A 647 -5.34 8.01 28.91
N GLY A 648 -6.44 8.15 29.64
CA GLY A 648 -6.63 7.51 30.94
C GLY A 648 -6.84 6.00 30.80
N GLY A 649 -7.83 5.61 29.98
CA GLY A 649 -8.21 4.21 29.83
C GLY A 649 -9.45 3.84 30.65
N GLU A 650 -9.44 2.66 31.26
CA GLU A 650 -10.53 2.17 32.10
C GLU A 650 -10.27 2.49 33.58
N GLY A 651 -11.09 3.33 34.20
CA GLY A 651 -10.98 3.59 35.63
C GLY A 651 -11.47 4.97 36.02
N ALA A 652 -11.20 5.39 37.26
CA ALA A 652 -11.45 6.74 37.75
C ALA A 652 -10.15 7.56 37.79
N ASP A 653 -9.81 8.14 36.64
CA ASP A 653 -8.49 8.71 36.42
C ASP A 653 -8.36 10.16 36.92
N GLN A 654 -7.14 10.51 37.30
CA GLN A 654 -6.80 11.83 37.83
C GLN A 654 -5.72 12.51 36.99
N PHE A 655 -6.09 13.60 36.33
CA PHE A 655 -5.18 14.38 35.50
C PHE A 655 -4.72 15.65 36.24
N TRP A 656 -3.63 15.56 36.99
CA TRP A 656 -3.01 16.68 37.70
C TRP A 656 -2.17 17.55 36.76
N ILE A 657 -2.86 18.30 35.91
CA ILE A 657 -2.30 19.09 34.79
C ILE A 657 -1.58 20.38 35.20
N ALA A 658 -1.68 20.77 36.47
CA ALA A 658 -0.92 21.88 37.03
C ALA A 658 -0.67 21.63 38.52
N ASN A 659 0.60 21.50 38.90
CA ASN A 659 1.01 21.22 40.28
C ASN A 659 2.20 22.10 40.68
N ALA A 660 1.94 23.09 41.53
CA ALA A 660 2.87 24.15 41.95
C ALA A 660 3.39 25.08 40.84
N GLU A 661 3.47 24.61 39.60
CA GLU A 661 3.87 25.37 38.41
C GLU A 661 2.83 25.21 37.28
N LEU A 662 2.81 26.18 36.36
CA LEU A 662 1.98 26.13 35.16
C LEU A 662 2.75 25.39 34.05
N PRO A 663 2.06 24.60 33.20
CA PRO A 663 2.71 23.99 32.06
C PRO A 663 3.13 25.07 31.03
N ALA A 664 4.23 24.81 30.32
CA ALA A 664 4.77 25.65 29.26
C ALA A 664 3.89 25.66 28.00
N SER A 665 3.17 24.55 27.77
CA SER A 665 2.15 24.38 26.71
C SER A 665 1.00 23.53 27.24
N ALA A 666 -0.20 23.65 26.68
CA ALA A 666 -1.33 22.84 27.11
C ALA A 666 -1.09 21.34 26.85
N ASN A 667 -1.55 20.50 27.77
CA ASN A 667 -1.57 19.04 27.57
C ASN A 667 -2.90 18.64 26.93
N THR A 668 -2.93 17.58 26.13
CA THR A 668 -4.14 17.06 25.51
C THR A 668 -4.59 15.81 26.25
N ILE A 669 -5.83 15.77 26.70
CA ILE A 669 -6.46 14.58 27.29
C ILE A 669 -7.47 14.04 26.27
N ALA A 670 -7.28 12.81 25.82
CA ALA A 670 -7.96 12.24 24.66
C ALA A 670 -9.35 11.67 24.99
N ASP A 671 -9.56 11.17 26.20
CA ASP A 671 -10.69 10.31 26.56
C ASP A 671 -11.38 10.67 27.88
N PHE A 672 -11.16 11.89 28.42
CA PHE A 672 -11.75 12.34 29.68
C PHE A 672 -13.25 12.03 29.82
N GLU A 673 -13.62 11.21 30.80
CA GLU A 673 -15.00 10.85 31.10
C GLU A 673 -15.59 11.74 32.19
N ILE A 674 -16.59 12.54 31.81
CA ILE A 674 -17.31 13.39 32.77
C ILE A 674 -17.96 12.51 33.84
N SER A 675 -17.73 12.87 35.10
CA SER A 675 -18.28 12.25 36.33
C SER A 675 -17.57 10.99 36.82
N THR A 676 -16.64 10.46 36.03
CA THR A 676 -15.71 9.41 36.44
C THR A 676 -14.36 10.04 36.77
N ASP A 677 -13.82 10.81 35.84
CA ASP A 677 -12.48 11.37 35.95
C ASP A 677 -12.46 12.76 36.60
N VAL A 678 -11.28 13.16 37.06
CA VAL A 678 -11.04 14.48 37.64
C VAL A 678 -9.81 15.18 37.09
N ILE A 679 -9.95 16.50 36.88
CA ILE A 679 -8.84 17.39 36.59
C ILE A 679 -8.26 17.93 37.90
N GLY A 680 -7.03 17.55 38.20
CA GLY A 680 -6.30 18.01 39.37
C GLY A 680 -5.55 19.32 39.13
N ILE A 681 -5.71 20.27 40.05
CA ILE A 681 -4.94 21.53 40.09
C ILE A 681 -4.46 21.77 41.52
N ALA A 682 -3.16 21.73 41.74
CA ALA A 682 -2.58 21.87 43.06
C ALA A 682 -1.50 22.96 43.12
N GLY A 683 -1.30 23.56 44.30
CA GLY A 683 -0.12 24.40 44.58
C GLY A 683 -0.08 25.78 43.90
N LEU A 684 -1.08 26.14 43.10
CA LEU A 684 -1.19 27.46 42.45
C LEU A 684 -1.98 28.49 43.27
N GLY A 685 -2.62 28.07 44.37
CA GLY A 685 -3.46 28.94 45.20
C GLY A 685 -4.70 29.45 44.48
N ILE A 686 -5.19 28.71 43.48
CA ILE A 686 -6.40 29.00 42.71
C ILE A 686 -7.49 27.98 43.04
N ASP A 687 -8.75 28.37 42.79
CA ASP A 687 -9.91 27.48 42.88
C ASP A 687 -10.68 27.47 41.55
N PHE A 688 -11.80 26.75 41.51
CA PHE A 688 -12.64 26.64 40.32
C PHE A 688 -13.08 28.00 39.74
N SER A 689 -13.24 29.03 40.56
CA SER A 689 -13.67 30.36 40.10
C SER A 689 -12.59 31.10 39.30
N ALA A 690 -11.34 30.66 39.38
CA ALA A 690 -10.22 31.22 38.62
C ALA A 690 -10.02 30.57 37.24
N LEU A 691 -10.77 29.50 36.92
CA LEU A 691 -10.65 28.79 35.65
C LEU A 691 -11.49 29.44 34.55
N THR A 692 -10.90 29.52 33.36
CA THR A 692 -11.58 29.85 32.11
C THR A 692 -11.73 28.59 31.28
N GLN A 693 -12.90 28.39 30.69
CA GLN A 693 -13.20 27.24 29.83
C GLN A 693 -13.65 27.75 28.46
N THR A 694 -12.94 27.37 27.40
CA THR A 694 -13.20 27.84 26.03
C THR A 694 -13.33 26.67 25.08
N LEU A 695 -14.40 26.60 24.31
CA LEU A 695 -14.57 25.58 23.27
C LEU A 695 -13.79 25.97 21.99
N SER A 696 -13.07 25.02 21.42
CA SER A 696 -12.40 25.12 20.12
C SER A 696 -12.74 23.90 19.24
N ASP A 697 -12.28 23.90 17.99
CA ASP A 697 -12.40 22.74 17.09
C ASP A 697 -11.63 21.51 17.59
N SER A 698 -10.67 21.71 18.51
CA SER A 698 -9.83 20.66 19.10
C SER A 698 -10.34 20.13 20.45
N GLY A 699 -11.40 20.72 21.02
CA GLY A 699 -11.97 20.29 22.31
C GLY A 699 -12.25 21.45 23.29
N LEU A 700 -12.39 21.12 24.58
CA LEU A 700 -12.53 22.10 25.65
C LEU A 700 -11.16 22.52 26.19
N VAL A 701 -10.80 23.78 26.00
CA VAL A 701 -9.57 24.38 26.52
C VAL A 701 -9.80 24.90 27.94
N LEU A 702 -8.98 24.44 28.87
CA LEU A 702 -8.93 24.88 30.27
C LEU A 702 -7.75 25.83 30.46
N SER A 703 -8.00 27.03 30.97
CA SER A 703 -6.97 28.06 31.17
C SER A 703 -7.05 28.69 32.56
N ALA A 704 -5.90 29.03 33.14
CA ALA A 704 -5.80 29.79 34.38
C ALA A 704 -4.59 30.71 34.35
N LEU A 705 -4.66 31.84 35.08
CA LEU A 705 -3.53 32.77 35.25
C LEU A 705 -2.89 33.27 33.94
N GLY A 706 -3.63 33.22 32.82
CA GLY A 706 -3.16 33.66 31.51
C GLY A 706 -2.47 32.58 30.67
N SER A 707 -2.49 31.31 31.10
CA SER A 707 -1.95 30.16 30.37
C SER A 707 -3.01 29.10 30.13
N ASP A 708 -2.92 28.41 28.99
CA ASP A 708 -3.71 27.21 28.71
C ASP A 708 -3.05 26.02 29.43
N LEU A 709 -3.85 25.27 30.19
CA LEU A 709 -3.40 24.15 31.02
C LEU A 709 -3.61 22.82 30.30
N ALA A 710 -4.80 22.63 29.73
CA ALA A 710 -5.17 21.41 29.03
C ALA A 710 -6.24 21.63 27.95
N ILE A 711 -6.30 20.69 27.02
CA ILE A 711 -7.32 20.53 25.99
C ILE A 711 -7.98 19.17 26.22
N LEU A 712 -9.29 19.15 26.47
CA LEU A 712 -10.05 17.90 26.61
C LEU A 712 -10.75 17.60 25.29
N GLN A 713 -10.31 16.56 24.59
CA GLN A 713 -10.92 16.14 23.33
C GLN A 713 -12.30 15.53 23.57
N GLY A 714 -13.19 15.62 22.59
CA GLY A 714 -14.56 15.08 22.68
C GLY A 714 -15.51 15.82 23.62
N ILE A 715 -15.01 16.69 24.50
CA ILE A 715 -15.84 17.50 25.40
C ILE A 715 -16.44 18.70 24.66
N THR A 716 -17.77 18.73 24.57
CA THR A 716 -18.53 19.72 23.77
C THR A 716 -19.22 20.80 24.61
N GLY A 717 -19.01 20.82 25.92
CA GLY A 717 -19.64 21.76 26.84
C GLY A 717 -18.81 22.02 28.11
N PRO A 718 -19.15 23.05 28.90
CA PRO A 718 -18.40 23.41 30.10
C PRO A 718 -18.56 22.36 31.20
N LEU A 719 -17.49 22.14 31.95
CA LEU A 719 -17.42 21.26 33.11
C LEU A 719 -17.88 21.96 34.39
N SER A 720 -18.42 21.15 35.31
CA SER A 720 -18.82 21.60 36.65
C SER A 720 -17.66 21.51 37.64
N ALA A 721 -17.79 22.16 38.81
CA ALA A 721 -16.77 22.10 39.86
C ALA A 721 -16.47 20.67 40.36
N ASN A 722 -17.38 19.71 40.16
CA ASN A 722 -17.17 18.31 40.57
C ASN A 722 -16.19 17.56 39.66
N SER A 723 -15.89 18.09 38.47
CA SER A 723 -14.91 17.52 37.55
C SER A 723 -13.48 17.95 37.91
N PHE A 724 -13.28 18.63 39.03
CA PHE A 724 -12.00 19.20 39.44
C PHE A 724 -11.66 18.84 40.88
N ALA A 725 -10.39 18.54 41.11
CA ALA A 725 -9.79 18.42 42.43
C ALA A 725 -8.78 19.57 42.63
N PHE A 726 -8.89 20.28 43.76
CA PHE A 726 -7.97 21.36 44.12
C PHE A 726 -7.13 20.98 45.34
N GLY A 727 -5.82 21.19 45.26
CA GLY A 727 -4.82 20.76 46.25
C GLY A 727 -3.94 21.87 46.82
#